data_AF-A0A352FVP4-F1
#
_entry.id   AF-A0A352FVP4-F1
#
_cell.length_a   1.000
_cell.length_b   1.000
_cell.length_c   1.000
_cell.angle_alpha   90.00
_cell.angle_beta   90.00
_cell.angle_gamma   90.00
#
_symmetry.space_group_name_H-M   'P 1'
#
loop_
_entity.id
_entity.type
_entity.pdbx_description
1 polymer ?
#
loop_
_entity_poly.entity_id
_entity_poly.type
_entity_poly.pdbx_seq_one_letter_code
_entity_poly.pdbx_strand_id
1 'polypeptide(L)'
;MKSRVTKHRYILFTLIVAGLLSAALMTQRAVRPARAQEGTQIMPAIPVIPAGSAYRQTNFVSDIPGFGLVQDPVLINPWGITFRGTSPFWIANNGTSSSGLYRGDVLGSPLVKNPGLSLVTVPGGLPTGIVGNATTDFAITPCSVATCPAAFIWASITGNIIGWNPSAGPSSGTTGVIAASHAGHVYTGLAIGSNGGANFLYAADFNNGAIDVYNNVFALQPTASFPFVDPTIPTTAGNTYHPFNIQNIGGALYVMYAKVGTDGKDEEGVGNGFVRRFNTSGVRDLTFGINNGALNSPWGVAIAPSTFGIFGSALLIGNFGEGNPSIHAFNQTNGAFLGTLQNENGDGIVINELWGLLFGNGVTGGDPGTLYFNAGTGDEEHGLFGSLKSTTASATSLVQFATDQFVIGEGTSHIDITVTRAGDASSAATVNFNTYDLSQAGHASQKSDYEIALSKLTFNPGETSKTVRILIFNDNFVEGDETINLALSNPTGAGLGLGSPNQATLKITDNDTVASLTNPNDDATFFVRSHYLDFLNREPDPAGLAFWTNQITSCGADANCLAVKRINVSAAFFLSIEFQRTGLEAYLTHRAAYGNLSPLSGPPVPVFYGTFERDTQALGKDFVVGQPGADAQLEANTVAYFNDFVTRPEFVDRYPATLTNDQYVDNLLVTAGLSPTNFIVNLTNSQEVPPTIPTLTGGARRPASFGTATFSMNTAQTQMTFTATVNNIDFTGSQSADTNDNLIAAHIHASPTVAPGVNGPVVWGFFGTPFNDNTPNDVVNTPLGAGVGGTISGKWDPPEGNATTFAAQLTNLKTGHAYINFHTTQFGGGEIRGIFPEMDAFRTSLVNGLNAATDTRATVLRKVAEYQFLKDREFNNAFVFMEYAGYLRRDPDTAGFNFWLNKLNSFNGSFIDAEMVKAFMASGEYRQRFGPP
;
A
#
# COMPACT_ATOMS: atom_id res chain seq x y z
N MET A 1 0.36 -36.48 -11.35
CA MET A 1 1.26 -35.64 -10.52
C MET A 1 1.37 -36.03 -9.03
N LYS A 2 0.78 -37.16 -8.59
CA LYS A 2 0.95 -37.73 -7.24
C LYS A 2 2.29 -38.45 -6.97
N SER A 3 3.27 -38.43 -7.89
CA SER A 3 4.53 -39.18 -7.73
C SER A 3 5.83 -38.37 -7.72
N ARG A 4 5.79 -37.04 -8.00
CA ARG A 4 6.96 -36.16 -7.85
C ARG A 4 7.01 -35.39 -6.53
N VAL A 5 5.86 -35.08 -5.93
CA VAL A 5 5.76 -34.50 -4.58
C VAL A 5 6.08 -35.54 -3.49
N THR A 6 5.80 -36.82 -3.75
CA THR A 6 6.04 -37.91 -2.78
C THR A 6 7.51 -38.30 -2.69
N LYS A 7 8.31 -38.16 -3.76
CA LYS A 7 9.75 -38.48 -3.70
C LYS A 7 10.62 -37.38 -3.06
N HIS A 8 10.21 -36.11 -3.14
CA HIS A 8 10.91 -35.01 -2.43
C HIS A 8 10.46 -34.89 -0.96
N ARG A 9 9.19 -35.17 -0.64
CA ARG A 9 8.71 -35.20 0.75
C ARG A 9 9.41 -36.27 1.58
N TYR A 10 9.64 -37.48 1.07
CA TYR A 10 10.31 -38.52 1.86
C TYR A 10 11.82 -38.27 2.07
N ILE A 11 12.52 -37.56 1.18
CA ILE A 11 13.96 -37.31 1.37
C ILE A 11 14.20 -36.14 2.34
N LEU A 12 13.35 -35.10 2.33
CA LEU A 12 13.42 -34.01 3.32
C LEU A 12 12.91 -34.45 4.71
N PHE A 13 11.84 -35.24 4.80
CA PHE A 13 11.22 -35.64 6.07
C PHE A 13 12.06 -36.68 6.85
N THR A 14 12.86 -37.51 6.16
CA THR A 14 13.71 -38.53 6.82
C THR A 14 15.05 -37.95 7.31
N LEU A 15 15.48 -36.78 6.83
CA LEU A 15 16.71 -36.12 7.25
C LEU A 15 16.51 -35.13 8.42
N ILE A 16 15.29 -34.61 8.61
CA ILE A 16 14.95 -33.74 9.75
C ILE A 16 14.89 -34.54 11.07
N VAL A 17 14.51 -35.83 11.02
CA VAL A 17 14.34 -36.66 12.24
C VAL A 17 15.67 -37.26 12.76
N ALA A 18 16.71 -37.37 11.91
CA ALA A 18 17.99 -37.95 12.33
C ALA A 18 18.99 -36.96 12.96
N GLY A 19 18.78 -35.64 12.77
CA GLY A 19 19.64 -34.59 13.35
C GLY A 19 19.28 -34.18 14.79
N LEU A 20 18.11 -34.57 15.29
CA LEU A 20 17.56 -34.11 16.58
C LEU A 20 18.02 -34.92 17.80
N LEU A 21 18.93 -35.88 17.66
CA LEU A 21 19.29 -36.80 18.74
C LEU A 21 20.80 -36.91 19.03
N SER A 22 21.56 -35.81 18.97
CA SER A 22 22.94 -35.75 19.53
C SER A 22 23.47 -34.32 19.71
N ALA A 23 22.79 -33.47 20.47
CA ALA A 23 23.39 -32.22 20.98
C ALA A 23 22.65 -31.68 22.21
N ALA A 24 22.33 -32.56 23.17
CA ALA A 24 21.96 -32.13 24.51
C ALA A 24 23.25 -32.04 25.34
N LEU A 25 23.43 -30.89 26.01
CA LEU A 25 24.56 -30.46 26.84
C LEU A 25 25.73 -29.78 26.12
N MET A 26 25.50 -28.56 25.65
CA MET A 26 26.48 -27.50 25.82
C MET A 26 25.82 -26.31 26.53
N THR A 27 26.44 -25.89 27.63
CA THR A 27 26.02 -24.78 28.48
C THR A 27 25.82 -23.51 27.66
N GLN A 28 24.58 -23.04 27.61
CA GLN A 28 24.22 -21.71 27.11
C GLN A 28 25.03 -20.66 27.88
N ARG A 29 26.03 -20.06 27.22
CA ARG A 29 26.37 -18.68 27.53
C ARG A 29 25.29 -17.84 26.85
N ALA A 30 24.27 -17.47 27.61
CA ALA A 30 23.39 -16.37 27.21
C ALA A 30 24.30 -15.16 26.98
N VAL A 31 24.50 -14.80 25.71
CA VAL A 31 24.94 -13.46 25.36
C VAL A 31 23.87 -12.56 25.96
N ARG A 32 24.24 -11.79 26.98
CA ARG A 32 23.33 -10.80 27.56
C ARG A 32 22.92 -9.86 26.42
N PRO A 33 21.63 -9.57 26.21
CA PRO A 33 21.25 -8.53 25.26
C PRO A 33 22.04 -7.27 25.61
N ALA A 34 22.63 -6.64 24.60
CA ALA A 34 23.33 -5.37 24.77
C ALA A 34 22.40 -4.39 25.49
N ARG A 35 22.96 -3.59 26.39
CA ARG A 35 22.21 -2.66 27.25
C ARG A 35 21.69 -1.50 26.39
N ALA A 36 20.61 -1.73 25.66
CA ALA A 36 20.02 -0.85 24.64
C ALA A 36 19.37 0.45 25.18
N GLN A 37 19.58 0.79 26.45
CA GLN A 37 18.99 1.98 27.05
C GLN A 37 20.05 2.73 27.84
N GLU A 38 20.72 3.68 27.18
CA GLU A 38 21.42 4.77 27.84
C GLU A 38 20.44 5.95 28.02
N GLY A 39 19.37 5.74 28.78
CA GLY A 39 18.36 6.76 29.04
C GLY A 39 17.61 6.46 30.33
N THR A 40 17.23 7.51 31.06
CA THR A 40 16.32 7.32 32.21
C THR A 40 14.95 6.96 31.65
N GLN A 41 14.40 5.81 32.04
CA GLN A 41 13.05 5.42 31.63
C GLN A 41 12.05 6.51 32.02
N ILE A 42 11.37 7.08 31.03
CA ILE A 42 10.37 8.12 31.25
C ILE A 42 9.02 7.43 31.51
N MET A 43 8.51 7.57 32.73
CA MET A 43 7.13 7.20 33.06
C MET A 43 6.33 8.49 33.25
N PRO A 44 5.35 8.80 32.38
CA PRO A 44 4.61 10.04 32.47
C PRO A 44 3.65 10.00 33.67
N ALA A 45 3.50 11.13 34.35
CA ALA A 45 2.34 11.34 35.22
C ALA A 45 1.10 11.49 34.32
N ILE A 46 -0.03 10.89 34.71
CA ILE A 46 -1.28 11.05 33.96
C ILE A 46 -1.86 12.44 34.26
N PRO A 47 -1.95 13.34 33.26
CA PRO A 47 -2.48 14.68 33.49
C PRO A 47 -4.01 14.64 33.67
N VAL A 48 -4.53 15.59 34.45
CA VAL A 48 -5.98 15.79 34.58
C VAL A 48 -6.42 16.85 33.58
N ILE A 49 -6.77 16.43 32.36
CA ILE A 49 -7.26 17.32 31.31
C ILE A 49 -8.77 17.19 31.20
N PRO A 50 -9.57 18.26 31.36
CA PRO A 50 -11.01 18.19 31.21
C PRO A 50 -11.45 17.68 29.82
N ALA A 51 -12.58 16.99 29.78
CA ALA A 51 -13.20 16.62 28.50
C ALA A 51 -13.43 17.88 27.64
N GLY A 52 -13.08 17.78 26.36
CA GLY A 52 -13.16 18.91 25.42
C GLY A 52 -11.94 19.84 25.40
N SER A 53 -10.93 19.60 26.25
CA SER A 53 -9.71 20.43 26.30
C SER A 53 -8.49 19.80 25.63
N ALA A 54 -8.54 18.50 25.30
CA ALA A 54 -7.54 17.81 24.49
C ALA A 54 -8.14 17.32 23.17
N TYR A 55 -7.28 17.11 22.17
CA TYR A 55 -7.64 16.63 20.84
C TYR A 55 -6.85 15.36 20.49
N ARG A 56 -7.57 14.35 20.01
CA ARG A 56 -7.00 13.08 19.55
C ARG A 56 -6.62 13.16 18.09
N GLN A 57 -5.37 12.83 17.80
CA GLN A 57 -4.90 12.61 16.43
C GLN A 57 -5.22 11.19 15.95
N THR A 58 -5.73 11.10 14.73
CA THR A 58 -5.84 9.84 13.97
C THR A 58 -5.09 10.00 12.65
N ASN A 59 -4.11 9.13 12.41
CA ASN A 59 -3.37 9.07 11.15
C ASN A 59 -4.14 8.15 10.21
N PHE A 60 -4.82 8.73 9.21
CA PHE A 60 -5.65 7.93 8.31
C PHE A 60 -4.86 7.36 7.14
N VAL A 61 -4.14 8.19 6.39
CA VAL A 61 -3.43 7.78 5.18
C VAL A 61 -2.00 8.28 5.24
N SER A 62 -1.05 7.42 4.86
CA SER A 62 0.35 7.78 4.65
C SER A 62 0.97 6.89 3.58
N ASP A 63 2.00 7.38 2.90
CA ASP A 63 2.87 6.56 2.07
C ASP A 63 3.79 5.66 2.93
N ILE A 64 4.14 6.13 4.14
CA ILE A 64 4.91 5.38 5.13
C ILE A 64 4.11 4.15 5.60
N PRO A 65 4.64 2.93 5.45
CA PRO A 65 3.99 1.71 5.93
C PRO A 65 3.65 1.75 7.43
N GLY A 66 2.40 1.43 7.77
CA GLY A 66 1.95 1.30 9.17
C GLY A 66 1.76 2.63 9.93
N PHE A 67 2.23 3.76 9.39
CA PHE A 67 2.07 5.07 10.02
C PHE A 67 0.61 5.58 9.94
N GLY A 68 -0.05 5.35 8.80
CA GLY A 68 -1.49 5.53 8.60
C GLY A 68 -2.29 4.23 8.71
N LEU A 69 -3.61 4.35 8.89
CA LEU A 69 -4.52 3.19 8.80
C LEU A 69 -4.62 2.61 7.39
N VAL A 70 -4.41 3.44 6.37
CA VAL A 70 -4.37 3.11 4.94
C VAL A 70 -3.00 3.51 4.40
N GLN A 71 -2.35 2.60 3.67
CA GLN A 71 -1.13 2.92 2.96
C GLN A 71 -1.47 3.42 1.54
N ASP A 72 -0.95 4.58 1.16
CA ASP A 72 -1.09 5.11 -0.19
C ASP A 72 0.23 5.70 -0.71
N PRO A 73 1.02 4.96 -1.51
CA PRO A 73 2.35 5.38 -1.95
C PRO A 73 2.40 6.67 -2.77
N VAL A 74 1.26 7.21 -3.20
CA VAL A 74 1.21 8.47 -3.97
C VAL A 74 0.98 9.71 -3.11
N LEU A 75 0.69 9.53 -1.81
CA LEU A 75 0.46 10.63 -0.87
C LEU A 75 1.80 11.19 -0.35
N ILE A 76 2.58 11.82 -1.23
CA ILE A 76 3.88 12.42 -0.90
C ILE A 76 3.75 13.94 -0.90
N ASN A 77 4.23 14.58 0.17
CA ASN A 77 4.11 16.01 0.44
C ASN A 77 2.72 16.57 0.07
N PRO A 78 1.63 16.10 0.69
CA PRO A 78 0.30 16.63 0.40
C PRO A 78 0.17 18.05 0.95
N TRP A 79 -0.11 19.04 0.09
CA TRP A 79 -0.26 20.47 0.48
C TRP A 79 -1.71 20.90 0.65
N GLY A 80 -2.51 20.76 -0.40
CA GLY A 80 -3.89 21.23 -0.42
C GLY A 80 -4.91 20.16 -0.05
N ILE A 81 -5.97 20.55 0.67
CA ILE A 81 -7.15 19.72 0.90
C ILE A 81 -8.43 20.54 0.65
N THR A 82 -9.39 19.96 -0.07
CA THR A 82 -10.72 20.57 -0.29
C THR A 82 -11.78 19.50 -0.58
N PHE A 83 -13.03 19.92 -0.66
CA PHE A 83 -14.11 19.21 -1.35
C PHE A 83 -14.94 20.21 -2.17
N ARG A 84 -15.89 19.70 -2.95
CA ARG A 84 -16.89 20.48 -3.69
C ARG A 84 -18.28 19.89 -3.45
N GLY A 85 -19.15 20.63 -2.77
CA GLY A 85 -20.49 20.14 -2.42
C GLY A 85 -20.39 18.84 -1.63
N THR A 86 -20.97 17.77 -2.16
CA THR A 86 -20.98 16.43 -1.55
C THR A 86 -19.86 15.52 -2.08
N SER A 87 -18.79 16.07 -2.63
CA SER A 87 -17.65 15.27 -3.09
C SER A 87 -16.85 14.69 -1.92
N PRO A 88 -16.07 13.62 -2.15
CA PRO A 88 -15.00 13.20 -1.24
C PRO A 88 -13.98 14.32 -1.00
N PHE A 89 -13.04 14.07 -0.09
CA PHE A 89 -11.82 14.85 0.03
C PHE A 89 -10.99 14.75 -1.25
N TRP A 90 -10.42 15.88 -1.66
CA TRP A 90 -9.42 16.01 -2.71
C TRP A 90 -8.16 16.55 -2.08
N ILE A 91 -7.07 15.80 -2.19
CA ILE A 91 -5.77 16.14 -1.60
C ILE A 91 -4.79 16.37 -2.74
N ALA A 92 -4.05 17.47 -2.73
CA ALA A 92 -3.04 17.79 -3.73
C ALA A 92 -1.67 17.27 -3.26
N ASN A 93 -1.17 16.23 -3.94
CA ASN A 93 0.09 15.58 -3.62
C ASN A 93 1.22 16.24 -4.42
N ASN A 94 2.02 17.08 -3.77
CA ASN A 94 3.07 17.84 -4.42
C ASN A 94 4.13 16.91 -5.01
N GLY A 95 4.66 15.98 -4.20
CA GLY A 95 5.78 15.12 -4.55
C GLY A 95 5.47 14.15 -5.69
N THR A 96 4.21 13.77 -5.90
CA THR A 96 3.79 12.86 -6.99
C THR A 96 3.06 13.55 -8.13
N SER A 97 2.93 14.88 -8.11
CA SER A 97 2.21 15.63 -9.15
C SER A 97 0.80 15.09 -9.42
N SER A 98 0.07 14.79 -8.34
CA SER A 98 -1.22 14.12 -8.39
C SER A 98 -2.21 14.69 -7.39
N SER A 99 -3.46 14.24 -7.46
CA SER A 99 -4.46 14.50 -6.43
C SER A 99 -5.19 13.22 -6.04
N GLY A 100 -5.03 12.83 -4.78
CA GLY A 100 -5.68 11.65 -4.18
C GLY A 100 -7.08 11.97 -3.67
N LEU A 101 -8.00 11.00 -3.79
CA LEU A 101 -9.38 11.15 -3.34
C LEU A 101 -9.69 10.15 -2.21
N TYR A 102 -10.22 10.67 -1.10
CA TYR A 102 -10.56 9.89 0.09
C TYR A 102 -11.96 10.21 0.59
N ARG A 103 -12.65 9.22 1.15
CA ARG A 103 -14.00 9.40 1.68
C ARG A 103 -14.19 8.70 3.01
N GLY A 104 -15.21 9.11 3.76
CA GLY A 104 -15.61 8.46 5.01
C GLY A 104 -15.27 9.30 6.23
N ASP A 105 -15.00 8.65 7.35
CA ASP A 105 -14.92 9.25 8.70
C ASP A 105 -16.16 10.07 9.06
N VAL A 106 -17.33 9.52 8.73
CA VAL A 106 -18.61 10.22 8.87
C VAL A 106 -19.74 9.22 9.01
N LEU A 107 -20.68 9.47 9.92
CA LEU A 107 -21.82 8.59 10.18
C LEU A 107 -21.42 7.10 10.43
N GLY A 108 -20.25 6.88 11.05
CA GLY A 108 -19.72 5.54 11.33
C GLY A 108 -19.02 4.84 10.17
N SER A 109 -18.92 5.48 8.99
CA SER A 109 -18.14 4.96 7.86
C SER A 109 -16.64 5.17 8.12
N PRO A 110 -15.77 4.18 7.90
CA PRO A 110 -14.33 4.36 8.04
C PRO A 110 -13.78 5.26 6.92
N LEU A 111 -12.64 5.92 7.15
CA LEU A 111 -11.95 6.64 6.08
C LEU A 111 -11.23 5.65 5.16
N VAL A 112 -11.48 5.74 3.85
CA VAL A 112 -10.92 4.87 2.81
C VAL A 112 -10.64 5.65 1.53
N LYS A 113 -9.84 5.08 0.63
CA LYS A 113 -9.64 5.61 -0.73
C LYS A 113 -10.95 5.59 -1.52
N ASN A 114 -11.22 6.63 -2.30
CA ASN A 114 -12.46 6.76 -3.04
C ASN A 114 -12.56 5.68 -4.15
N PRO A 115 -13.65 4.88 -4.22
CA PRO A 115 -13.80 3.87 -5.25
C PRO A 115 -14.00 4.49 -6.64
N GLY A 116 -13.49 3.82 -7.67
CA GLY A 116 -13.50 4.32 -9.03
C GLY A 116 -12.41 5.35 -9.26
N LEU A 117 -12.77 6.64 -9.37
CA LEU A 117 -11.79 7.72 -9.47
C LEU A 117 -11.13 7.93 -8.12
N SER A 118 -9.89 7.48 -8.00
CA SER A 118 -9.11 7.53 -6.76
C SER A 118 -7.88 8.43 -6.85
N LEU A 119 -7.47 8.80 -8.07
CA LEU A 119 -6.30 9.60 -8.36
C LEU A 119 -6.54 10.42 -9.63
N VAL A 120 -6.07 11.67 -9.63
CA VAL A 120 -5.99 12.53 -10.81
C VAL A 120 -4.55 12.98 -11.00
N THR A 121 -4.01 12.86 -12.21
CA THR A 121 -2.70 13.43 -12.56
C THR A 121 -2.82 14.93 -12.74
N VAL A 122 -1.95 15.71 -12.08
CA VAL A 122 -1.93 17.17 -12.17
C VAL A 122 -0.74 17.61 -13.04
N PRO A 123 -0.97 17.98 -14.31
CA PRO A 123 0.11 18.40 -15.22
C PRO A 123 0.75 19.71 -14.77
N GLY A 124 1.96 20.00 -15.27
CA GLY A 124 2.74 21.15 -14.84
C GLY A 124 3.58 20.88 -13.58
N GLY A 125 3.28 19.79 -12.85
CA GLY A 125 4.08 19.28 -11.74
C GLY A 125 3.88 20.03 -10.42
N LEU A 126 4.23 19.40 -9.30
CA LEU A 126 4.33 20.02 -7.97
C LEU A 126 3.09 20.87 -7.57
N PRO A 127 1.88 20.27 -7.53
CA PRO A 127 0.67 20.99 -7.14
C PRO A 127 0.69 21.39 -5.66
N THR A 128 0.04 22.51 -5.36
CA THR A 128 0.03 23.12 -4.02
C THR A 128 -1.41 23.31 -3.52
N GLY A 129 -1.88 24.56 -3.38
CA GLY A 129 -3.25 24.89 -3.01
C GLY A 129 -4.26 24.37 -4.04
N ILE A 130 -5.39 23.89 -3.53
CA ILE A 130 -6.50 23.34 -4.32
C ILE A 130 -7.82 23.96 -3.86
N VAL A 131 -8.73 24.21 -4.80
CA VAL A 131 -10.09 24.72 -4.53
C VAL A 131 -11.15 23.93 -5.28
N GLY A 132 -12.29 23.70 -4.61
CA GLY A 132 -13.51 23.21 -5.26
C GLY A 132 -14.31 24.36 -5.88
N ASN A 133 -14.54 24.32 -7.19
CA ASN A 133 -15.27 25.37 -7.89
C ASN A 133 -16.78 25.11 -7.89
N ALA A 134 -17.53 25.84 -7.07
CA ALA A 134 -18.99 25.76 -7.03
C ALA A 134 -19.71 26.59 -8.13
N THR A 135 -18.95 27.34 -8.95
CA THR A 135 -19.50 28.23 -9.98
C THR A 135 -19.58 27.56 -11.36
N THR A 136 -20.12 28.26 -12.34
CA THR A 136 -20.06 27.90 -13.77
C THR A 136 -18.93 28.60 -14.52
N ASP A 137 -18.13 29.41 -13.82
CA ASP A 137 -16.96 30.11 -14.36
C ASP A 137 -15.73 29.17 -14.39
N PHE A 138 -14.58 29.71 -14.82
CA PHE A 138 -13.29 29.03 -14.91
C PHE A 138 -13.31 27.87 -15.91
N ALA A 139 -13.69 28.20 -17.15
CA ALA A 139 -13.76 27.24 -18.24
C ALA A 139 -12.37 26.75 -18.68
N ILE A 140 -12.22 25.43 -18.87
CA ILE A 140 -11.02 24.75 -19.36
C ILE A 140 -11.25 24.11 -20.73
N THR A 141 -10.17 23.94 -21.50
CA THR A 141 -10.15 23.32 -22.84
C THR A 141 -8.89 22.46 -23.00
N PRO A 142 -8.97 21.23 -23.54
CA PRO A 142 -10.14 20.61 -24.17
C PRO A 142 -11.07 19.86 -23.19
N CYS A 143 -12.37 19.89 -23.49
CA CYS A 143 -13.38 18.99 -22.91
C CYS A 143 -14.15 18.25 -24.01
N SER A 144 -14.89 17.20 -23.64
CA SER A 144 -15.71 16.39 -24.58
C SER A 144 -16.70 17.20 -25.43
N VAL A 145 -17.12 18.36 -24.93
CA VAL A 145 -18.04 19.32 -25.60
C VAL A 145 -17.36 20.67 -25.90
N ALA A 146 -16.06 20.64 -26.21
CA ALA A 146 -15.14 21.78 -26.40
C ALA A 146 -14.63 22.42 -25.09
N THR A 147 -15.49 23.10 -24.33
CA THR A 147 -15.13 23.74 -23.05
C THR A 147 -16.03 23.23 -21.92
N CYS A 148 -15.53 23.25 -20.69
CA CYS A 148 -16.31 22.92 -19.50
C CYS A 148 -15.77 23.66 -18.27
N PRO A 149 -16.59 24.02 -17.28
CA PRO A 149 -16.10 24.65 -16.05
C PRO A 149 -15.23 23.66 -15.26
N ALA A 150 -14.08 24.10 -14.78
CA ALA A 150 -13.26 23.30 -13.88
C ALA A 150 -14.08 22.99 -12.62
N ALA A 151 -14.13 21.72 -12.20
CA ALA A 151 -14.72 21.31 -10.92
C ALA A 151 -13.72 21.51 -9.78
N PHE A 152 -12.45 21.25 -10.02
CA PHE A 152 -11.34 21.49 -9.11
C PHE A 152 -10.24 22.27 -9.83
N ILE A 153 -9.56 23.14 -9.08
CA ILE A 153 -8.47 23.97 -9.60
C ILE A 153 -7.28 23.86 -8.64
N TRP A 154 -6.08 23.63 -9.16
CA TRP A 154 -4.82 23.58 -8.44
C TRP A 154 -3.92 24.74 -8.83
N ALA A 155 -3.16 25.23 -7.86
CA ALA A 155 -1.94 25.98 -8.07
C ALA A 155 -0.75 25.03 -8.14
N SER A 156 0.37 25.54 -8.62
CA SER A 156 1.66 24.85 -8.62
C SER A 156 2.79 25.85 -8.39
N ILE A 157 3.81 25.42 -7.66
CA ILE A 157 5.06 26.17 -7.49
C ILE A 157 5.83 26.39 -8.80
N THR A 158 5.42 25.75 -9.89
CA THR A 158 5.99 25.96 -11.24
C THR A 158 5.30 27.10 -12.01
N GLY A 159 4.37 27.83 -11.38
CA GLY A 159 3.66 28.98 -11.98
C GLY A 159 2.45 28.57 -12.83
N ASN A 160 1.93 27.37 -12.62
CA ASN A 160 0.77 26.84 -13.36
C ASN A 160 -0.52 26.94 -12.54
N ILE A 161 -1.62 27.27 -13.22
CA ILE A 161 -3.00 27.09 -12.74
C ILE A 161 -3.62 25.96 -13.55
N ILE A 162 -4.10 24.93 -12.88
CA ILE A 162 -4.58 23.70 -13.50
C ILE A 162 -6.05 23.50 -13.13
N GLY A 163 -6.91 23.25 -14.10
CA GLY A 163 -8.31 22.88 -13.85
C GLY A 163 -8.59 21.43 -14.23
N TRP A 164 -9.55 20.81 -13.57
CA TRP A 164 -10.03 19.47 -13.91
C TRP A 164 -11.55 19.41 -13.94
N ASN A 165 -12.08 18.58 -14.83
CA ASN A 165 -13.49 18.21 -14.89
C ASN A 165 -13.56 16.73 -15.34
N PRO A 166 -14.57 15.95 -14.94
CA PRO A 166 -14.75 14.59 -15.46
C PRO A 166 -14.77 14.49 -16.98
N SER A 167 -15.17 15.56 -17.67
CA SER A 167 -15.21 15.67 -19.13
C SER A 167 -13.94 16.28 -19.76
N ALA A 168 -12.91 16.60 -18.98
CA ALA A 168 -11.67 17.23 -19.45
C ALA A 168 -10.64 16.23 -19.98
N GLY A 169 -9.85 16.66 -20.98
CA GLY A 169 -8.63 16.02 -21.46
C GLY A 169 -8.81 14.79 -22.37
N PRO A 170 -7.70 14.26 -22.94
CA PRO A 170 -7.69 13.12 -23.88
C PRO A 170 -7.95 11.75 -23.22
N SER A 171 -7.92 11.66 -21.87
CA SER A 171 -8.00 10.41 -21.10
C SER A 171 -9.14 10.41 -20.06
N SER A 172 -10.36 10.80 -20.48
CA SER A 172 -11.61 10.60 -19.74
C SER A 172 -11.56 10.96 -18.24
N GLY A 173 -11.20 12.20 -17.89
CA GLY A 173 -11.32 12.69 -16.52
C GLY A 173 -10.30 12.14 -15.51
N THR A 174 -9.17 11.57 -15.95
CA THR A 174 -8.07 11.13 -15.06
C THR A 174 -6.89 12.10 -14.98
N THR A 175 -6.89 13.14 -15.82
CA THR A 175 -5.81 14.12 -15.93
C THR A 175 -6.37 15.53 -15.96
N GLY A 176 -5.76 16.46 -15.22
CA GLY A 176 -6.08 17.89 -15.27
C GLY A 176 -5.64 18.56 -16.59
N VAL A 177 -5.92 19.85 -16.71
CA VAL A 177 -5.57 20.69 -17.87
C VAL A 177 -4.95 21.98 -17.37
N ILE A 178 -3.78 22.35 -17.87
CA ILE A 178 -3.15 23.64 -17.58
C ILE A 178 -4.02 24.74 -18.20
N ALA A 179 -4.64 25.54 -17.34
CA ALA A 179 -5.52 26.64 -17.72
C ALA A 179 -4.75 27.96 -17.93
N ALA A 180 -3.70 28.17 -17.13
CA ALA A 180 -2.77 29.29 -17.29
C ALA A 180 -1.37 28.90 -16.82
N SER A 181 -0.34 29.54 -17.38
CA SER A 181 1.06 29.27 -17.05
C SER A 181 1.87 30.57 -17.13
N HIS A 182 2.59 30.89 -16.04
CA HIS A 182 3.40 32.10 -15.94
C HIS A 182 4.78 31.75 -15.37
N ALA A 183 5.80 31.80 -16.22
CA ALA A 183 7.16 31.48 -15.82
C ALA A 183 7.67 32.45 -14.74
N GLY A 184 8.30 31.91 -13.68
CA GLY A 184 8.83 32.69 -12.57
C GLY A 184 7.83 33.01 -11.46
N HIS A 185 6.59 32.54 -11.57
CA HIS A 185 5.60 32.60 -10.49
C HIS A 185 5.68 31.34 -9.62
N VAL A 186 5.47 31.47 -8.31
CA VAL A 186 5.44 30.35 -7.36
C VAL A 186 4.10 30.39 -6.65
N TYR A 187 3.11 29.69 -7.22
CA TYR A 187 1.76 29.67 -6.64
C TYR A 187 1.67 28.63 -5.54
N THR A 188 1.46 29.08 -4.31
CA THR A 188 1.44 28.23 -3.11
C THR A 188 0.03 28.01 -2.57
N GLY A 189 -0.90 28.91 -2.84
CA GLY A 189 -2.27 28.90 -2.28
C GLY A 189 -3.32 29.43 -3.24
N LEU A 190 -4.57 28.96 -3.11
CA LEU A 190 -5.70 29.36 -3.96
C LEU A 190 -6.97 29.65 -3.16
N ALA A 191 -7.72 30.65 -3.63
CA ALA A 191 -9.08 30.92 -3.18
C ALA A 191 -10.00 31.28 -4.36
N ILE A 192 -11.27 30.90 -4.30
CA ILE A 192 -12.32 31.43 -5.18
C ILE A 192 -13.20 32.37 -4.39
N GLY A 193 -13.54 33.54 -4.95
CA GLY A 193 -14.43 34.50 -4.29
C GLY A 193 -15.16 35.41 -5.27
N SER A 194 -16.27 35.99 -4.82
CA SER A 194 -17.09 36.93 -5.60
C SER A 194 -17.08 38.31 -4.96
N ASN A 195 -16.94 39.36 -5.78
CA ASN A 195 -17.09 40.75 -5.35
C ASN A 195 -18.53 41.29 -5.54
N GLY A 196 -19.50 40.39 -5.76
CA GLY A 196 -20.89 40.72 -6.06
C GLY A 196 -21.18 41.01 -7.53
N GLY A 197 -20.16 41.27 -8.36
CA GLY A 197 -20.31 41.47 -9.81
C GLY A 197 -19.77 40.32 -10.66
N ALA A 198 -18.69 39.66 -10.21
CA ALA A 198 -18.06 38.53 -10.90
C ALA A 198 -17.37 37.59 -9.90
N ASN A 199 -17.03 36.39 -10.36
CA ASN A 199 -16.18 35.45 -9.62
C ASN A 199 -14.73 35.60 -10.07
N PHE A 200 -13.81 35.47 -9.11
CA PHE A 200 -12.38 35.55 -9.32
C PHE A 200 -11.67 34.40 -8.61
N LEU A 201 -10.56 33.97 -9.18
CA LEU A 201 -9.61 33.06 -8.56
C LEU A 201 -8.42 33.89 -8.09
N TYR A 202 -8.05 33.74 -6.83
CA TYR A 202 -6.92 34.42 -6.21
C TYR A 202 -5.81 33.40 -5.97
N ALA A 203 -4.59 33.72 -6.36
CA ALA A 203 -3.41 32.88 -6.18
C ALA A 203 -2.36 33.62 -5.36
N ALA A 204 -1.89 33.01 -4.27
CA ALA A 204 -0.74 33.52 -3.53
C ALA A 204 0.53 33.22 -4.32
N ASP A 205 1.23 34.27 -4.76
CA ASP A 205 2.50 34.16 -5.48
C ASP A 205 3.65 34.51 -4.55
N PHE A 206 4.25 33.47 -3.98
CA PHE A 206 5.27 33.63 -2.96
C PHE A 206 6.54 34.26 -3.52
N ASN A 207 6.93 33.95 -4.76
CA ASN A 207 8.16 34.49 -5.35
C ASN A 207 8.06 36.00 -5.62
N ASN A 208 6.89 36.45 -6.11
CA ASN A 208 6.69 37.85 -6.46
C ASN A 208 6.07 38.70 -5.33
N GLY A 209 5.75 38.11 -4.18
CA GLY A 209 5.21 38.82 -3.03
C GLY A 209 3.82 39.40 -3.25
N ALA A 210 2.99 38.75 -4.08
CA ALA A 210 1.72 39.28 -4.56
C ALA A 210 0.57 38.28 -4.43
N ILE A 211 -0.66 38.79 -4.53
CA ILE A 211 -1.84 37.97 -4.85
C ILE A 211 -2.21 38.24 -6.30
N ASP A 212 -2.02 37.23 -7.15
CA ASP A 212 -2.48 37.24 -8.53
C ASP A 212 -3.98 36.96 -8.59
N VAL A 213 -4.71 37.71 -9.42
CA VAL A 213 -6.16 37.58 -9.52
C VAL A 213 -6.57 37.25 -10.95
N TYR A 214 -7.32 36.17 -11.14
CA TYR A 214 -7.83 35.73 -12.43
C TYR A 214 -9.34 35.91 -12.51
N ASN A 215 -9.82 36.33 -13.68
CA ASN A 215 -11.26 36.38 -13.96
C ASN A 215 -11.84 34.99 -14.30
N ASN A 216 -13.11 34.96 -14.68
CA ASN A 216 -13.86 33.76 -15.02
C ASN A 216 -13.31 32.92 -16.20
N VAL A 217 -12.33 33.41 -16.95
CA VAL A 217 -11.69 32.68 -18.06
C VAL A 217 -10.19 32.51 -17.86
N PHE A 218 -9.71 32.57 -16.61
CA PHE A 218 -8.29 32.48 -16.23
C PHE A 218 -7.41 33.59 -16.82
N ALA A 219 -7.96 34.76 -17.15
CA ALA A 219 -7.15 35.91 -17.55
C ALA A 219 -6.70 36.70 -16.31
N LEU A 220 -5.40 36.93 -16.19
CA LEU A 220 -4.80 37.69 -15.09
C LEU A 220 -5.29 39.14 -15.11
N GLN A 221 -5.65 39.66 -13.94
CA GLN A 221 -6.18 41.00 -13.75
C GLN A 221 -5.09 41.98 -13.31
N PRO A 222 -5.18 43.27 -13.66
CA PRO A 222 -4.24 44.27 -13.19
C PRO A 222 -4.26 44.42 -11.66
N THR A 223 -3.08 44.45 -11.04
CA THR A 223 -2.91 44.61 -9.57
C THR A 223 -3.57 45.86 -9.01
N ALA A 224 -3.65 46.95 -9.80
CA ALA A 224 -4.34 48.18 -9.38
C ALA A 224 -5.84 47.97 -9.09
N SER A 225 -6.46 46.94 -9.67
CA SER A 225 -7.86 46.59 -9.42
C SER A 225 -8.05 45.79 -8.11
N PHE A 226 -6.97 45.20 -7.59
CA PHE A 226 -6.97 44.32 -6.42
C PHE A 226 -5.72 44.61 -5.56
N PRO A 227 -5.77 45.59 -4.64
CA PRO A 227 -4.55 46.15 -4.07
C PRO A 227 -3.79 45.20 -3.12
N PHE A 228 -4.48 44.45 -2.26
CA PHE A 228 -3.86 43.55 -1.26
C PHE A 228 -2.71 44.20 -0.46
N VAL A 229 -2.81 45.50 -0.18
CA VAL A 229 -1.75 46.26 0.49
C VAL A 229 -1.92 46.23 2.01
N ASP A 230 -0.83 45.95 2.71
CA ASP A 230 -0.69 46.21 4.14
C ASP A 230 0.69 46.82 4.46
N PRO A 231 0.76 48.13 4.77
CA PRO A 231 2.03 48.78 5.06
C PRO A 231 2.65 48.34 6.40
N THR A 232 1.95 47.55 7.21
CA THR A 232 2.48 47.00 8.47
C THR A 232 3.30 45.73 8.27
N ILE A 233 3.22 45.09 7.11
CA ILE A 233 4.01 43.91 6.78
C ILE A 233 5.42 44.35 6.34
N PRO A 234 6.49 43.85 6.97
CA PRO A 234 7.85 44.18 6.59
C PRO A 234 8.20 43.79 5.15
N THR A 235 8.83 44.72 4.42
CA THR A 235 9.30 44.54 3.03
C THR A 235 10.79 44.90 2.87
N THR A 236 11.51 45.06 3.98
CA THR A 236 12.92 45.42 3.96
C THR A 236 13.76 44.16 3.74
N ALA A 237 14.75 44.23 2.85
CA ALA A 237 15.63 43.10 2.55
C ALA A 237 16.18 42.41 3.83
N GLY A 238 16.09 41.08 3.89
CA GLY A 238 16.44 40.28 5.07
C GLY A 238 15.37 40.22 6.16
N ASN A 239 14.25 40.94 5.97
CA ASN A 239 13.07 40.91 6.83
C ASN A 239 11.82 41.20 5.98
N THR A 240 11.64 40.40 4.93
CA THR A 240 10.54 40.51 3.97
C THR A 240 9.56 39.36 4.20
N TYR A 241 8.27 39.62 4.05
CA TYR A 241 7.22 38.60 4.15
C TYR A 241 6.34 38.63 2.92
N HIS A 242 6.08 37.46 2.34
CA HIS A 242 5.28 37.29 1.13
C HIS A 242 4.02 36.47 1.42
N PRO A 243 2.93 36.64 0.62
CA PRO A 243 1.77 35.78 0.70
C PRO A 243 2.14 34.31 0.48
N PHE A 244 1.92 33.49 1.49
CA PHE A 244 2.26 32.07 1.50
C PHE A 244 1.04 31.17 1.28
N ASN A 245 -0.15 31.62 1.67
CA ASN A 245 -1.42 30.99 1.30
C ASN A 245 -2.56 32.01 1.31
N ILE A 246 -3.68 31.67 0.66
CA ILE A 246 -4.91 32.44 0.67
C ILE A 246 -6.12 31.51 0.70
N GLN A 247 -7.10 31.79 1.56
CA GLN A 247 -8.37 31.04 1.59
C GLN A 247 -9.58 31.98 1.74
N ASN A 248 -10.70 31.61 1.11
CA ASN A 248 -11.97 32.33 1.28
C ASN A 248 -12.87 31.60 2.29
N ILE A 249 -13.08 32.20 3.45
CA ILE A 249 -13.93 31.65 4.52
C ILE A 249 -15.03 32.66 4.84
N GLY A 250 -16.29 32.26 4.65
CA GLY A 250 -17.44 33.11 4.93
C GLY A 250 -17.52 34.39 4.08
N GLY A 251 -16.87 34.42 2.90
CA GLY A 251 -16.82 35.58 2.02
C GLY A 251 -15.67 36.56 2.28
N ALA A 252 -14.79 36.25 3.25
CA ALA A 252 -13.58 37.01 3.53
C ALA A 252 -12.34 36.21 3.10
N LEU A 253 -11.37 36.91 2.52
CA LEU A 253 -10.07 36.36 2.13
C LEU A 253 -9.09 36.46 3.29
N TYR A 254 -8.68 35.33 3.84
CA TYR A 254 -7.60 35.23 4.80
C TYR A 254 -6.30 34.97 4.03
N VAL A 255 -5.34 35.88 4.16
CA VAL A 255 -4.02 35.78 3.55
C VAL A 255 -3.00 35.52 4.66
N MET A 256 -2.32 34.41 4.55
CA MET A 256 -1.23 34.01 5.43
C MET A 256 0.09 34.44 4.77
N TYR A 257 0.97 35.08 5.54
CA TYR A 257 2.27 35.54 5.06
C TYR A 257 3.38 34.82 5.83
N ALA A 258 4.39 34.36 5.12
CA ALA A 258 5.61 33.77 5.69
C ALA A 258 6.82 34.65 5.39
N LYS A 259 7.82 34.61 6.27
CA LYS A 259 9.08 35.32 6.08
C LYS A 259 9.84 34.69 4.92
N VAL A 260 10.49 35.49 4.09
CA VAL A 260 11.30 35.01 2.96
C VAL A 260 12.73 34.78 3.42
N GLY A 261 13.20 33.54 3.27
CA GLY A 261 14.56 33.10 3.56
C GLY A 261 15.58 33.53 2.51
N THR A 262 16.84 33.24 2.77
CA THR A 262 17.95 33.61 1.88
C THR A 262 17.97 32.84 0.56
N ASP A 263 17.32 31.68 0.51
CA ASP A 263 17.14 30.83 -0.67
C ASP A 263 15.90 31.19 -1.50
N GLY A 264 15.12 32.19 -1.05
CA GLY A 264 13.87 32.60 -1.68
C GLY A 264 12.65 31.75 -1.34
N LYS A 265 12.81 30.75 -0.45
CA LYS A 265 11.70 29.99 0.14
C LYS A 265 11.25 30.64 1.45
N ASP A 266 10.30 30.05 2.15
CA ASP A 266 9.95 30.53 3.48
C ASP A 266 11.06 30.23 4.49
N GLU A 267 11.22 31.13 5.46
CA GLU A 267 12.11 30.95 6.60
C GLU A 267 11.29 30.54 7.82
N GLU A 268 11.35 29.26 8.16
CA GLU A 268 10.72 28.73 9.35
C GLU A 268 11.29 29.36 10.63
N GLY A 269 10.43 29.55 11.61
CA GLY A 269 10.75 30.03 12.94
C GLY A 269 9.52 30.63 13.63
N VAL A 270 9.40 30.41 14.94
CA VAL A 270 8.36 31.07 15.75
C VAL A 270 8.53 32.59 15.63
N GLY A 271 7.47 33.27 15.19
CA GLY A 271 7.45 34.70 14.91
C GLY A 271 7.61 35.06 13.43
N ASN A 272 7.88 34.08 12.56
CA ASN A 272 8.05 34.29 11.12
C ASN A 272 6.72 34.18 10.34
N GLY A 273 5.64 34.77 10.86
CA GLY A 273 4.37 34.78 10.14
C GLY A 273 3.37 35.87 10.54
N PHE A 274 2.49 36.19 9.59
CA PHE A 274 1.34 37.07 9.78
C PHE A 274 0.08 36.48 9.16
N VAL A 275 -1.10 36.88 9.64
CA VAL A 275 -2.38 36.65 8.96
C VAL A 275 -3.16 37.96 8.84
N ARG A 276 -3.71 38.22 7.66
CA ARG A 276 -4.56 39.38 7.36
C ARG A 276 -5.87 38.95 6.72
N ARG A 277 -6.91 39.75 6.94
CA ARG A 277 -8.23 39.56 6.34
C ARG A 277 -8.49 40.67 5.33
N PHE A 278 -8.98 40.30 4.16
CA PHE A 278 -9.38 41.18 3.06
C PHE A 278 -10.79 40.84 2.60
N ASN A 279 -11.47 41.79 1.98
CA ASN A 279 -12.64 41.48 1.16
C ASN A 279 -12.23 40.94 -0.22
N THR A 280 -13.19 40.47 -1.00
CA THR A 280 -13.00 39.95 -2.37
C THR A 280 -12.69 41.05 -3.41
N SER A 281 -12.46 42.29 -3.00
CA SER A 281 -11.88 43.34 -3.84
C SER A 281 -10.43 43.65 -3.45
N GLY A 282 -9.81 42.84 -2.59
CA GLY A 282 -8.43 43.03 -2.13
C GLY A 282 -8.25 44.17 -1.13
N VAL A 283 -9.33 44.68 -0.53
CA VAL A 283 -9.29 45.74 0.50
C VAL A 283 -9.18 45.13 1.88
N ARG A 284 -8.17 45.57 2.65
CA ARG A 284 -7.85 45.07 4.00
C ARG A 284 -8.93 45.45 5.01
N ASP A 285 -9.28 44.50 5.88
CA ASP A 285 -10.03 44.75 7.10
C ASP A 285 -9.07 45.19 8.21
N LEU A 286 -9.18 46.46 8.62
CA LEU A 286 -8.30 47.03 9.64
C LEU A 286 -8.66 46.61 11.07
N THR A 287 -9.80 45.96 11.28
CA THR A 287 -10.24 45.49 12.61
C THR A 287 -9.70 44.11 12.98
N PHE A 288 -9.06 43.43 12.03
CA PHE A 288 -8.51 42.09 12.20
C PHE A 288 -7.03 42.06 11.83
N GLY A 289 -6.25 41.34 12.61
CA GLY A 289 -4.89 40.97 12.23
C GLY A 289 -4.24 40.07 13.26
N ILE A 290 -3.55 39.04 12.78
CA ILE A 290 -2.66 38.22 13.61
C ILE A 290 -1.24 38.64 13.25
N ASN A 291 -0.55 39.22 14.23
CA ASN A 291 0.83 39.68 14.06
C ASN A 291 1.82 38.59 14.49
N ASN A 292 3.12 38.88 14.33
CA ASN A 292 4.22 38.05 14.81
C ASN A 292 3.97 37.62 16.26
N GLY A 293 4.40 36.40 16.59
CA GLY A 293 4.08 35.74 17.85
C GLY A 293 4.26 34.25 17.68
N ALA A 294 3.20 33.47 17.91
CA ALA A 294 3.24 32.02 17.79
C ALA A 294 3.26 31.50 16.33
N LEU A 295 3.13 32.38 15.33
CA LEU A 295 3.08 31.96 13.93
C LEU A 295 4.46 31.57 13.39
N ASN A 296 4.52 30.45 12.69
CA ASN A 296 5.72 29.90 12.05
C ASN A 296 5.32 29.41 10.64
N SER A 297 5.68 30.17 9.59
CA SER A 297 5.25 29.90 8.21
C SER A 297 3.78 29.45 8.12
N PRO A 298 2.81 30.30 8.55
CA PRO A 298 1.41 29.89 8.66
C PRO A 298 0.82 29.54 7.29
N TRP A 299 0.10 28.42 7.18
CA TRP A 299 -0.51 27.98 5.92
C TRP A 299 -1.95 27.51 6.08
N GLY A 300 -2.22 26.60 7.01
CA GLY A 300 -3.57 26.10 7.25
C GLY A 300 -4.46 27.14 7.93
N VAL A 301 -5.72 27.26 7.51
CA VAL A 301 -6.70 28.13 8.18
C VAL A 301 -8.10 27.51 8.15
N ALA A 302 -8.78 27.49 9.29
CA ALA A 302 -10.16 26.99 9.38
C ALA A 302 -10.92 27.70 10.52
N ILE A 303 -12.24 27.88 10.38
CA ILE A 303 -13.09 28.30 11.51
C ILE A 303 -13.69 27.05 12.16
N ALA A 304 -13.41 26.87 13.44
CA ALA A 304 -13.92 25.74 14.20
C ALA A 304 -15.44 25.81 14.39
N PRO A 305 -16.17 24.71 14.24
CA PRO A 305 -17.58 24.65 14.62
C PRO A 305 -17.70 24.87 16.13
N SER A 306 -18.88 25.31 16.58
CA SER A 306 -19.13 25.57 18.01
C SER A 306 -18.95 24.34 18.92
N THR A 307 -18.95 23.14 18.34
CA THR A 307 -18.79 21.85 19.03
C THR A 307 -17.32 21.41 19.19
N PHE A 308 -16.35 22.17 18.68
CA PHE A 308 -14.92 21.78 18.66
C PHE A 308 -14.19 22.02 19.99
N GLY A 309 -14.72 21.45 21.07
CA GLY A 309 -14.14 21.57 22.41
C GLY A 309 -14.06 23.03 22.89
N ILE A 310 -13.01 23.34 23.66
CA ILE A 310 -12.79 24.68 24.22
C ILE A 310 -12.51 25.76 23.16
N PHE A 311 -12.09 25.36 21.96
CA PHE A 311 -11.83 26.27 20.83
C PHE A 311 -12.98 26.34 19.83
N GLY A 312 -14.20 25.96 20.24
CA GLY A 312 -15.38 26.12 19.39
C GLY A 312 -15.57 27.57 18.92
N SER A 313 -15.83 27.77 17.63
CA SER A 313 -15.94 29.09 16.98
C SER A 313 -14.64 29.91 16.88
N ALA A 314 -13.49 29.34 17.23
CA ALA A 314 -12.19 29.98 17.02
C ALA A 314 -11.74 29.91 15.55
N LEU A 315 -10.90 30.86 15.14
CA LEU A 315 -10.10 30.75 13.92
C LEU A 315 -8.84 29.95 14.25
N LEU A 316 -8.66 28.80 13.61
CA LEU A 316 -7.49 27.95 13.76
C LEU A 316 -6.48 28.27 12.67
N ILE A 317 -5.21 28.44 13.05
CA ILE A 317 -4.09 28.63 12.13
C ILE A 317 -3.10 27.48 12.32
N GLY A 318 -2.82 26.78 11.22
CA GLY A 318 -1.80 25.75 11.10
C GLY A 318 -0.47 26.36 10.66
N ASN A 319 0.62 25.91 11.27
CA ASN A 319 1.98 26.37 11.07
C ASN A 319 2.78 25.25 10.44
N PHE A 320 3.49 25.58 9.35
CA PHE A 320 4.30 24.62 8.61
C PHE A 320 5.53 24.19 9.42
N GLY A 321 6.29 25.15 9.95
CA GLY A 321 7.63 24.85 10.45
C GLY A 321 7.68 23.91 11.66
N GLU A 322 8.80 23.21 11.79
CA GLU A 322 8.91 22.02 12.63
C GLU A 322 9.14 22.26 14.14
N GLY A 323 9.00 21.18 14.93
CA GLY A 323 9.44 21.10 16.33
C GLY A 323 8.62 21.93 17.33
N ASN A 324 7.57 22.61 16.88
CA ASN A 324 6.71 23.47 17.68
C ASN A 324 5.24 23.05 17.55
N PRO A 325 4.35 23.45 18.47
CA PRO A 325 2.93 23.16 18.34
C PRO A 325 2.36 23.72 17.02
N SER A 326 1.78 22.86 16.19
CA SER A 326 1.42 23.20 14.82
C SER A 326 0.15 24.02 14.70
N ILE A 327 -0.76 23.98 15.69
CA ILE A 327 -2.09 24.62 15.55
C ILE A 327 -2.43 25.54 16.72
N HIS A 328 -2.69 26.80 16.38
CA HIS A 328 -3.06 27.86 17.31
C HIS A 328 -4.48 28.38 17.05
N ALA A 329 -5.19 28.69 18.12
CA ALA A 329 -6.55 29.22 18.08
C ALA A 329 -6.57 30.73 18.34
N PHE A 330 -7.35 31.45 17.53
CA PHE A 330 -7.48 32.90 17.58
C PHE A 330 -8.96 33.31 17.55
N ASN A 331 -9.25 34.50 18.05
CA ASN A 331 -10.56 35.09 17.96
C ASN A 331 -10.86 35.48 16.50
N GLN A 332 -11.91 34.91 15.92
CA GLN A 332 -12.28 35.14 14.52
C GLN A 332 -12.65 36.59 14.18
N THR A 333 -13.01 37.41 15.18
CA THR A 333 -13.39 38.81 14.95
C THR A 333 -12.19 39.71 14.83
N ASN A 334 -11.22 39.61 15.75
CA ASN A 334 -10.11 40.56 15.87
C ASN A 334 -8.70 39.96 15.74
N GLY A 335 -8.55 38.63 15.72
CA GLY A 335 -7.26 37.95 15.62
C GLY A 335 -6.50 37.79 16.95
N ALA A 336 -7.14 38.04 18.10
CA ALA A 336 -6.50 37.83 19.40
C ALA A 336 -6.20 36.35 19.68
N PHE A 337 -5.02 36.04 20.20
CA PHE A 337 -4.62 34.67 20.55
C PHE A 337 -5.49 34.11 21.69
N LEU A 338 -6.02 32.90 21.51
CA LEU A 338 -6.87 32.19 22.49
C LEU A 338 -6.16 31.01 23.13
N GLY A 339 -5.21 30.39 22.44
CA GLY A 339 -4.48 29.23 22.94
C GLY A 339 -3.95 28.33 21.83
N THR A 340 -3.48 27.15 22.22
CA THR A 340 -2.87 26.15 21.36
C THR A 340 -3.62 24.84 21.53
N LEU A 341 -3.83 24.09 20.45
CA LEU A 341 -4.42 22.76 20.55
C LEU A 341 -3.45 21.82 21.27
N GLN A 342 -3.97 21.06 22.24
CA GLN A 342 -3.19 20.13 23.06
C GLN A 342 -3.65 18.69 22.86
N ASN A 343 -2.71 17.74 22.97
CA ASN A 343 -2.99 16.30 22.98
C ASN A 343 -3.46 15.84 24.37
N GLU A 344 -3.71 14.54 24.53
CA GLU A 344 -4.14 13.97 25.80
C GLU A 344 -3.07 13.93 26.90
N ASN A 345 -1.80 14.18 26.57
CA ASN A 345 -0.72 14.40 27.54
C ASN A 345 -0.62 15.86 28.02
N GLY A 346 -1.35 16.78 27.37
CA GLY A 346 -1.33 18.21 27.67
C GLY A 346 -0.26 18.99 26.92
N ASP A 347 0.50 18.32 26.06
CA ASP A 347 1.47 18.95 25.17
C ASP A 347 0.75 19.58 23.97
N GLY A 348 1.33 20.65 23.42
CA GLY A 348 0.86 21.18 22.15
C GLY A 348 0.99 20.13 21.05
N ILE A 349 -0.02 20.04 20.18
CA ILE A 349 0.00 19.07 19.08
C ILE A 349 1.10 19.46 18.09
N VAL A 350 2.04 18.54 17.86
CA VAL A 350 3.10 18.68 16.86
C VAL A 350 2.80 17.72 15.71
N ILE A 351 2.54 18.31 14.55
CA ILE A 351 2.45 17.68 13.24
C ILE A 351 3.48 18.42 12.38
N ASN A 352 4.62 17.79 12.14
CA ASN A 352 5.67 18.38 11.32
C ASN A 352 5.13 18.72 9.93
N GLU A 353 5.50 19.89 9.42
CA GLU A 353 5.27 20.28 8.02
C GLU A 353 3.77 20.29 7.66
N LEU A 354 2.98 20.85 8.59
CA LEU A 354 1.53 20.93 8.48
C LEU A 354 1.11 21.97 7.42
N TRP A 355 0.44 21.49 6.39
CA TRP A 355 -0.13 22.32 5.33
C TRP A 355 -1.60 22.64 5.60
N GLY A 356 -2.51 21.81 5.08
CA GLY A 356 -3.93 22.12 5.01
C GLY A 356 -4.71 21.82 6.28
N LEU A 357 -5.76 22.61 6.52
CA LEU A 357 -6.76 22.43 7.57
C LEU A 357 -8.16 22.56 6.98
N LEU A 358 -9.05 21.63 7.29
CA LEU A 358 -10.43 21.64 6.79
C LEU A 358 -11.38 20.90 7.73
N PHE A 359 -12.58 21.44 7.98
CA PHE A 359 -13.65 20.69 8.66
C PHE A 359 -14.49 19.90 7.65
N GLY A 360 -14.99 18.74 8.07
CA GLY A 360 -15.73 17.84 7.17
C GLY A 360 -17.03 18.43 6.62
N ASN A 361 -17.50 17.88 5.50
CA ASN A 361 -18.73 18.34 4.82
C ASN A 361 -20.02 17.64 5.30
N GLY A 362 -19.93 16.71 6.26
CA GLY A 362 -21.07 15.96 6.79
C GLY A 362 -21.61 14.86 5.88
N VAL A 363 -20.95 14.62 4.75
CA VAL A 363 -21.23 13.52 3.83
C VAL A 363 -19.90 12.84 3.49
N THR A 364 -19.60 12.56 2.23
CA THR A 364 -18.40 11.81 1.80
C THR A 364 -17.06 12.44 2.23
N GLY A 365 -17.01 13.74 2.50
CA GLY A 365 -15.82 14.47 2.93
C GLY A 365 -15.79 14.73 4.44
N GLY A 366 -16.10 13.71 5.26
CA GLY A 366 -15.84 13.71 6.71
C GLY A 366 -16.89 14.35 7.62
N ASP A 367 -16.76 14.07 8.91
CA ASP A 367 -17.58 14.60 9.99
C ASP A 367 -17.34 16.11 10.18
N PRO A 368 -18.41 16.94 10.28
CA PRO A 368 -18.28 18.39 10.33
C PRO A 368 -17.74 18.89 11.68
N GLY A 369 -17.71 18.06 12.72
CA GLY A 369 -17.09 18.34 14.02
C GLY A 369 -15.62 17.92 14.12
N THR A 370 -15.07 17.32 13.07
CA THR A 370 -13.68 16.84 13.01
C THR A 370 -12.84 17.78 12.15
N LEU A 371 -11.65 18.14 12.66
CA LEU A 371 -10.67 18.90 11.90
C LEU A 371 -9.77 17.92 11.15
N TYR A 372 -9.74 18.00 9.83
CA TYR A 372 -8.86 17.23 8.98
C TYR A 372 -7.63 18.04 8.61
N PHE A 373 -6.50 17.35 8.45
CA PHE A 373 -5.23 17.96 8.09
C PHE A 373 -4.43 17.09 7.13
N ASN A 374 -3.53 17.74 6.41
CA ASN A 374 -2.51 17.07 5.62
C ASN A 374 -1.14 17.73 5.83
N ALA A 375 -0.10 16.93 5.84
CA ALA A 375 1.27 17.33 6.16
C ALA A 375 2.27 16.57 5.30
N GLY A 376 3.35 17.22 4.91
CA GLY A 376 4.45 16.60 4.18
C GLY A 376 5.57 16.24 5.13
N THR A 377 5.46 15.15 5.88
CA THR A 377 6.36 14.82 6.99
C THR A 377 7.73 14.33 6.53
N GLY A 378 8.75 14.55 7.37
CA GLY A 378 10.08 13.98 7.16
C GLY A 378 10.88 14.77 6.15
N ASP A 379 10.96 16.09 6.37
CA ASP A 379 11.50 17.05 5.41
C ASP A 379 10.82 16.91 4.05
N GLU A 380 9.50 16.80 4.05
CA GLU A 380 8.65 16.72 2.85
C GLU A 380 8.80 15.44 2.00
N GLU A 381 9.59 14.46 2.44
CA GLU A 381 9.79 13.20 1.68
C GLU A 381 8.57 12.27 1.73
N HIS A 382 7.73 12.43 2.75
CA HIS A 382 6.55 11.62 2.98
C HIS A 382 5.28 12.47 3.10
N GLY A 383 4.14 11.81 3.30
CA GLY A 383 2.88 12.48 3.53
C GLY A 383 2.02 11.82 4.58
N LEU A 384 1.23 12.67 5.24
CA LEU A 384 0.22 12.28 6.21
C LEU A 384 -1.09 13.00 5.91
N PHE A 385 -2.18 12.25 5.81
CA PHE A 385 -3.55 12.75 5.90
C PHE A 385 -4.20 12.20 7.17
N GLY A 386 -4.67 13.09 8.03
CA GLY A 386 -5.18 12.72 9.34
C GLY A 386 -6.27 13.64 9.85
N SER A 387 -6.67 13.42 11.09
CA SER A 387 -7.65 14.26 11.76
C SER A 387 -7.33 14.51 13.22
N LEU A 388 -7.95 15.57 13.75
CA LEU A 388 -7.97 15.96 15.14
C LEU A 388 -9.43 16.04 15.60
N LYS A 389 -9.75 15.27 16.64
CA LYS A 389 -11.09 15.26 17.24
C LYS A 389 -11.02 15.63 18.72
N SER A 390 -11.88 16.55 19.14
CA SER A 390 -12.02 16.89 20.56
C SER A 390 -12.34 15.64 21.39
N THR A 391 -11.56 15.42 22.44
CA THR A 391 -11.78 14.30 23.38
C THR A 391 -13.08 14.51 24.17
N THR A 392 -13.78 13.41 24.44
CA THR A 392 -15.04 13.41 25.22
C THR A 392 -14.83 12.99 26.67
N ALA A 393 -13.62 12.56 27.02
CA ALA A 393 -13.20 12.16 28.35
C ALA A 393 -11.70 12.42 28.53
N SER A 394 -11.27 12.58 29.77
CA SER A 394 -9.85 12.67 30.14
C SER A 394 -9.13 11.35 29.86
N ALA A 395 -7.86 11.41 29.47
CA ALA A 395 -7.02 10.22 29.45
C ALA A 395 -6.77 9.71 30.87
N THR A 396 -6.85 8.40 31.05
CA THR A 396 -6.51 7.69 32.28
C THR A 396 -5.28 6.81 32.11
N SER A 397 -4.83 6.62 30.86
CA SER A 397 -3.63 5.86 30.51
C SER A 397 -2.93 6.52 29.32
N LEU A 398 -1.59 6.46 29.32
CA LEU A 398 -0.76 6.98 28.24
C LEU A 398 0.23 5.91 27.79
N VAL A 399 0.49 5.86 26.48
CA VAL A 399 1.50 4.99 25.87
C VAL A 399 2.58 5.82 25.18
N GLN A 400 3.84 5.48 25.43
CA GLN A 400 5.00 6.22 24.93
C GLN A 400 6.25 5.35 24.83
N PHE A 401 7.26 5.83 24.11
CA PHE A 401 8.60 5.23 24.16
C PHE A 401 9.23 5.42 25.53
N ALA A 402 10.11 4.49 25.93
CA ALA A 402 10.82 4.55 27.20
C ALA A 402 11.86 5.70 27.26
N THR A 403 12.31 6.19 26.11
CA THR A 403 13.30 7.25 25.90
C THR A 403 13.07 7.88 24.52
N ASP A 404 13.61 9.07 24.28
CA ASP A 404 13.55 9.81 23.01
C ASP A 404 14.65 9.38 22.02
N GLN A 405 15.75 8.83 22.53
CA GLN A 405 16.85 8.30 21.72
C GLN A 405 17.27 6.89 22.19
N PHE A 406 17.46 6.00 21.21
CA PHE A 406 18.08 4.69 21.34
C PHE A 406 19.41 4.66 20.57
N VAL A 407 20.36 3.83 21.01
CA VAL A 407 21.66 3.70 20.34
C VAL A 407 22.05 2.23 20.26
N ILE A 408 22.53 1.80 19.10
CA ILE A 408 23.03 0.44 18.87
C ILE A 408 24.30 0.49 18.02
N GLY A 409 25.20 -0.47 18.25
CA GLY A 409 26.30 -0.73 17.32
C GLY A 409 25.81 -1.60 16.17
N GLU A 410 26.19 -1.27 14.95
CA GLU A 410 25.80 -2.02 13.75
C GLU A 410 26.10 -3.54 13.86
N GLY A 411 27.22 -3.89 14.50
CA GLY A 411 27.63 -5.28 14.75
C GLY A 411 26.84 -6.04 15.83
N THR A 412 25.76 -5.47 16.36
CA THR A 412 24.99 -6.03 17.50
C THR A 412 23.78 -6.86 17.07
N SER A 413 23.55 -7.01 15.76
CA SER A 413 22.48 -7.80 15.12
C SER A 413 21.05 -7.29 15.30
N HIS A 414 20.62 -6.91 16.51
CA HIS A 414 19.29 -6.34 16.75
C HIS A 414 19.22 -5.48 18.01
N ILE A 415 18.16 -4.69 18.12
CA ILE A 415 17.78 -3.92 19.32
C ILE A 415 16.30 -4.17 19.68
N ASP A 416 16.00 -4.26 20.97
CA ASP A 416 14.62 -4.35 21.48
C ASP A 416 14.17 -2.98 22.04
N ILE A 417 13.32 -2.29 21.27
CA ILE A 417 12.76 -0.98 21.61
C ILE A 417 11.64 -1.14 22.64
N THR A 418 11.76 -0.46 23.78
CA THR A 418 10.78 -0.56 24.88
C THR A 418 9.71 0.53 24.75
N VAL A 419 8.44 0.10 24.76
CA VAL A 419 7.25 0.95 24.81
C VAL A 419 6.54 0.73 26.14
N THR A 420 6.22 1.80 26.84
CA THR A 420 5.61 1.77 28.18
C THR A 420 4.17 2.25 28.14
N ARG A 421 3.36 1.71 29.06
CA ARG A 421 2.00 2.16 29.34
C ARG A 421 1.90 2.57 30.81
N ALA A 422 1.55 3.82 31.05
CA ALA A 422 1.32 4.38 32.38
C ALA A 422 -0.18 4.55 32.67
N GLY A 423 -0.51 4.73 33.96
CA GLY A 423 -1.89 4.96 34.40
C GLY A 423 -2.71 3.67 34.53
N ASP A 424 -3.98 3.73 34.13
CA ASP A 424 -4.92 2.62 34.21
C ASP A 424 -4.61 1.52 33.18
N ALA A 425 -4.15 0.37 33.67
CA ALA A 425 -3.85 -0.82 32.87
C ALA A 425 -4.93 -1.93 32.97
N SER A 426 -6.10 -1.65 33.54
CA SER A 426 -7.14 -2.67 33.80
C SER A 426 -7.81 -3.22 32.53
N SER A 427 -7.77 -2.47 31.42
CA SER A 427 -8.38 -2.82 30.15
C SER A 427 -7.34 -2.99 29.04
N ALA A 428 -7.69 -3.72 27.98
CA ALA A 428 -6.83 -3.87 26.82
C ALA A 428 -6.64 -2.53 26.07
N ALA A 429 -5.45 -2.32 25.52
CA ALA A 429 -5.07 -1.12 24.78
C ALA A 429 -4.22 -1.50 23.57
N THR A 430 -4.34 -0.77 22.46
CA THR A 430 -3.43 -0.95 21.33
C THR A 430 -2.86 0.37 20.80
N VAL A 431 -1.67 0.30 20.22
CA VAL A 431 -0.99 1.41 19.53
C VAL A 431 -0.24 0.85 18.33
N ASN A 432 -0.12 1.62 17.25
CA ASN A 432 0.76 1.26 16.14
C ASN A 432 2.20 1.69 16.46
N PHE A 433 3.15 0.85 16.06
CA PHE A 433 4.58 1.13 16.05
C PHE A 433 5.07 1.03 14.62
N ASN A 434 5.86 1.99 14.17
CA ASN A 434 6.49 1.97 12.86
C ASN A 434 7.89 2.62 12.90
N THR A 435 8.81 2.00 12.17
CA THR A 435 10.06 2.62 11.72
C THR A 435 9.86 3.28 10.36
N TYR A 436 10.60 4.34 10.08
CA TYR A 436 10.74 4.88 8.72
C TYR A 436 12.11 5.56 8.57
N ASP A 437 12.66 5.44 7.37
CA ASP A 437 13.88 6.09 6.93
C ASP A 437 13.57 7.41 6.23
N LEU A 438 14.61 8.22 6.03
CA LEU A 438 14.59 9.39 5.16
C LEU A 438 15.81 9.31 4.24
N SER A 439 15.79 9.98 3.09
CA SER A 439 16.82 9.87 2.06
C SER A 439 18.00 10.83 2.23
N GLN A 440 17.94 11.74 3.20
CA GLN A 440 19.01 12.69 3.50
C GLN A 440 20.22 12.01 4.15
N ALA A 441 21.38 12.66 4.06
CA ALA A 441 22.62 12.15 4.64
C ALA A 441 22.53 12.01 6.18
N GLY A 442 23.09 10.92 6.71
CA GLY A 442 23.04 10.61 8.15
C GLY A 442 21.78 9.86 8.59
N HIS A 443 20.96 9.40 7.63
CA HIS A 443 19.81 8.54 7.87
C HIS A 443 20.05 7.15 7.32
N ALA A 444 19.67 6.15 8.12
CA ALA A 444 19.81 4.75 7.74
C ALA A 444 18.69 4.37 6.77
N SER A 445 19.01 3.61 5.73
CA SER A 445 18.10 2.98 4.80
C SER A 445 17.56 1.65 5.30
N GLN A 446 16.25 1.47 5.13
CA GLN A 446 15.52 0.24 5.40
C GLN A 446 15.92 -0.95 4.50
N LYS A 447 16.76 -0.70 3.48
CA LYS A 447 17.19 -1.71 2.52
C LYS A 447 18.57 -2.27 2.85
N SER A 448 19.46 -1.48 3.45
CA SER A 448 20.83 -1.88 3.73
C SER A 448 21.09 -2.06 5.22
N ASP A 449 20.61 -1.17 6.09
CA ASP A 449 21.17 -1.03 7.44
C ASP A 449 20.27 -1.66 8.52
N TYR A 450 18.97 -1.73 8.26
CA TYR A 450 18.01 -2.31 9.19
C TYR A 450 16.80 -2.90 8.48
N GLU A 451 16.03 -3.70 9.21
CA GLU A 451 14.74 -4.20 8.75
C GLU A 451 13.59 -3.38 9.29
N ILE A 452 12.63 -3.03 8.42
CA ILE A 452 11.43 -2.31 8.81
C ILE A 452 10.72 -3.06 9.94
N ALA A 453 10.33 -2.34 10.99
CA ALA A 453 9.58 -2.92 12.10
C ALA A 453 8.20 -2.28 12.16
N LEU A 454 7.18 -3.08 11.88
CA LEU A 454 5.78 -2.66 11.83
C LEU A 454 4.96 -3.52 12.78
N SER A 455 4.34 -2.92 13.78
CA SER A 455 3.56 -3.69 14.75
C SER A 455 2.36 -2.95 15.30
N LYS A 456 1.25 -3.66 15.46
CA LYS A 456 0.16 -3.24 16.35
C LYS A 456 0.40 -3.85 17.72
N LEU A 457 0.84 -3.03 18.65
CA LEU A 457 1.15 -3.46 20.01
C LEU A 457 -0.14 -3.60 20.81
N THR A 458 -0.44 -4.81 21.29
CA THR A 458 -1.59 -5.07 22.14
C THR A 458 -1.14 -5.29 23.58
N PHE A 459 -1.50 -4.36 24.46
CA PHE A 459 -1.38 -4.48 25.91
C PHE A 459 -2.65 -5.14 26.45
N ASN A 460 -2.54 -6.38 26.90
CA ASN A 460 -3.57 -7.07 27.64
C ASN A 460 -3.77 -6.43 29.03
N PRO A 461 -4.91 -6.67 29.71
CA PRO A 461 -5.12 -6.22 31.08
C PRO A 461 -3.91 -6.54 32.00
N GLY A 462 -3.40 -5.51 32.67
CA GLY A 462 -2.25 -5.59 33.57
C GLY A 462 -0.87 -5.43 32.91
N GLU A 463 -0.78 -5.45 31.58
CA GLU A 463 0.51 -5.24 30.89
C GLU A 463 0.84 -3.74 30.80
N THR A 464 2.04 -3.38 31.27
CA THR A 464 2.55 -1.99 31.32
C THR A 464 3.75 -1.74 30.43
N SER A 465 4.26 -2.76 29.75
CA SER A 465 5.40 -2.64 28.83
C SER A 465 5.30 -3.63 27.68
N LYS A 466 5.79 -3.24 26.51
CA LYS A 466 6.05 -4.09 25.35
C LYS A 466 7.42 -3.80 24.78
N THR A 467 7.96 -4.74 24.04
CA THR A 467 9.19 -4.58 23.28
C THR A 467 8.92 -4.84 21.81
N VAL A 468 9.58 -4.07 20.94
CA VAL A 468 9.60 -4.28 19.49
C VAL A 468 11.03 -4.48 19.06
N ARG A 469 11.29 -5.57 18.36
CA ARG A 469 12.62 -5.86 17.83
C ARG A 469 12.83 -5.16 16.50
N ILE A 470 13.96 -4.49 16.35
CA ILE A 470 14.47 -3.99 15.07
C ILE A 470 15.74 -4.79 14.75
N LEU A 471 15.77 -5.43 13.59
CA LEU A 471 16.94 -6.17 13.11
C LEU A 471 17.88 -5.21 12.41
N ILE A 472 19.18 -5.38 12.63
CA ILE A 472 20.26 -4.53 12.12
C ILE A 472 21.12 -5.37 11.17
N PHE A 473 21.39 -4.83 9.99
CA PHE A 473 22.41 -5.35 9.10
C PHE A 473 23.76 -4.79 9.49
N ASN A 474 24.79 -5.62 9.34
CA ASN A 474 26.17 -5.18 9.50
C ASN A 474 26.81 -5.29 8.14
N ASP A 475 26.76 -4.21 7.37
CA ASP A 475 27.32 -4.21 6.03
C ASP A 475 28.83 -3.93 6.06
N ASN A 476 29.35 -3.26 5.04
CA ASN A 476 30.77 -3.01 4.81
C ASN A 476 31.00 -1.59 4.24
N PHE A 477 29.98 -0.74 4.23
CA PHE A 477 30.05 0.64 3.78
C PHE A 477 30.57 1.53 4.91
N VAL A 478 31.23 2.64 4.53
CA VAL A 478 31.68 3.64 5.50
C VAL A 478 30.75 4.84 5.34
N GLU A 479 29.71 4.87 6.17
CA GLU A 479 28.59 5.81 6.06
C GLU A 479 28.57 6.79 7.24
N GLY A 480 29.29 6.47 8.33
CA GLY A 480 29.24 7.21 9.57
C GLY A 480 27.99 6.84 10.38
N ASP A 481 27.79 7.51 11.52
CA ASP A 481 26.62 7.20 12.34
C ASP A 481 25.31 7.65 11.65
N GLU A 482 24.31 6.78 11.67
CA GLU A 482 23.04 7.00 10.98
C GLU A 482 21.84 6.91 11.91
N THR A 483 20.71 7.49 11.51
CA THR A 483 19.50 7.59 12.33
C THR A 483 18.26 7.02 11.63
N ILE A 484 17.47 6.27 12.40
CA ILE A 484 16.13 5.77 12.04
C ILE A 484 15.08 6.51 12.87
N ASN A 485 13.95 6.87 12.26
CA ASN A 485 12.81 7.47 12.97
C ASN A 485 11.83 6.40 13.45
N LEU A 486 11.33 6.57 14.68
CA LEU A 486 10.37 5.70 15.34
C LEU A 486 9.11 6.51 15.68
N ALA A 487 7.92 5.98 15.38
CA ALA A 487 6.67 6.63 15.76
C ALA A 487 5.67 5.67 16.40
N LEU A 488 4.91 6.21 17.36
CA LEU A 488 3.70 5.61 17.90
C LEU A 488 2.48 6.38 17.40
N SER A 489 1.51 5.68 16.84
CA SER A 489 0.30 6.30 16.28
C SER A 489 -0.97 5.53 16.60
N ASN A 490 -2.12 6.19 16.39
CA ASN A 490 -3.45 5.58 16.47
C ASN A 490 -3.72 4.79 17.78
N PRO A 491 -3.56 5.39 18.98
CA PRO A 491 -3.89 4.72 20.24
C PRO A 491 -5.39 4.38 20.30
N THR A 492 -5.71 3.14 20.67
CA THR A 492 -7.09 2.67 20.87
C THR A 492 -7.25 1.97 22.22
N GLY A 493 -8.35 2.24 22.91
CA GLY A 493 -8.63 1.78 24.26
C GLY A 493 -9.33 2.86 25.07
N ALA A 494 -10.12 2.46 26.06
CA ALA A 494 -10.83 3.41 26.91
C ALA A 494 -9.83 4.27 27.70
N GLY A 495 -9.90 5.60 27.55
CA GLY A 495 -9.03 6.54 28.26
C GLY A 495 -7.55 6.51 27.84
N LEU A 496 -7.20 5.88 26.71
CA LEU A 496 -5.82 5.74 26.25
C LEU A 496 -5.39 6.92 25.36
N GLY A 497 -4.36 7.67 25.73
CA GLY A 497 -3.69 8.67 24.88
C GLY A 497 -2.26 8.28 24.51
N LEU A 498 -1.62 9.09 23.65
CA LEU A 498 -0.16 9.04 23.47
C LEU A 498 0.50 9.94 24.52
N GLY A 499 1.57 9.44 25.15
CA GLY A 499 2.45 10.23 26.00
C GLY A 499 3.56 10.91 25.22
N SER A 500 4.56 11.43 25.93
CA SER A 500 5.75 12.05 25.35
C SER A 500 7.00 11.40 25.96
N PRO A 501 7.90 10.78 25.15
CA PRO A 501 7.93 10.82 23.68
C PRO A 501 7.03 9.78 22.98
N ASN A 502 6.23 10.21 21.99
CA ASN A 502 5.55 9.34 21.02
C ASN A 502 6.26 9.28 19.65
N GLN A 503 7.33 10.05 19.49
CA GLN A 503 8.32 9.96 18.43
C GLN A 503 9.70 9.83 19.08
N ALA A 504 10.56 8.97 18.52
CA ALA A 504 11.91 8.73 19.03
C ALA A 504 12.85 8.44 17.87
N THR A 505 14.16 8.47 18.12
CA THR A 505 15.19 8.11 17.15
C THR A 505 15.97 6.88 17.59
N LEU A 506 16.43 6.08 16.63
CA LEU A 506 17.43 5.03 16.83
C LEU A 506 18.69 5.41 16.05
N LYS A 507 19.79 5.62 16.77
CA LYS A 507 21.10 5.84 16.19
C LYS A 507 21.84 4.52 16.01
N ILE A 508 22.24 4.20 14.79
CA ILE A 508 23.16 3.12 14.46
C ILE A 508 24.58 3.70 14.43
N THR A 509 25.47 3.12 15.23
CA THR A 509 26.89 3.48 15.23
C THR A 509 27.65 2.56 14.29
N ASP A 510 28.15 3.15 13.22
CA ASP A 510 28.93 2.49 12.16
C ASP A 510 30.25 1.96 12.75
N ASN A 511 30.56 0.71 12.44
CA ASN A 511 31.79 0.06 12.90
C ASN A 511 32.87 -0.04 11.83
N ASP A 512 32.57 0.38 10.60
CA ASP A 512 33.48 0.40 9.47
C ASP A 512 34.26 1.71 9.41
N THR A 513 35.54 1.57 9.11
CA THR A 513 36.49 2.71 9.06
C THR A 513 37.25 2.77 7.74
N VAL A 514 37.13 1.72 6.92
CA VAL A 514 37.79 1.58 5.63
C VAL A 514 36.86 0.84 4.69
N ALA A 515 36.62 1.43 3.51
CA ALA A 515 35.80 0.80 2.49
C ALA A 515 36.32 -0.61 2.15
N SER A 516 35.44 -1.60 2.29
CA SER A 516 35.75 -2.99 1.94
C SER A 516 35.84 -3.16 0.42
N LEU A 517 36.70 -4.06 -0.04
CA LEU A 517 36.75 -4.49 -1.45
C LEU A 517 35.94 -5.77 -1.70
N THR A 518 35.27 -6.28 -0.67
CA THR A 518 34.51 -7.53 -0.74
C THR A 518 33.09 -7.31 -0.28
N ASN A 519 32.16 -7.98 -0.94
CA ASN A 519 30.76 -7.96 -0.57
C ASN A 519 30.52 -9.01 0.55
N PRO A 520 29.99 -8.64 1.74
CA PRO A 520 29.64 -9.57 2.82
C PRO A 520 28.73 -10.70 2.37
N ASN A 521 27.89 -10.45 1.36
CA ASN A 521 27.00 -11.45 0.77
C ASN A 521 27.74 -12.61 0.11
N ASP A 522 29.06 -12.48 -0.08
CA ASP A 522 29.92 -13.58 -0.51
C ASP A 522 30.39 -14.49 0.64
N ASP A 523 30.22 -14.09 1.89
CA ASP A 523 30.36 -14.98 3.05
C ASP A 523 29.10 -15.83 3.25
N ALA A 524 29.29 -17.13 3.50
CA ALA A 524 28.17 -18.07 3.64
C ALA A 524 27.35 -17.87 4.91
N THR A 525 27.94 -17.34 5.98
CA THR A 525 27.24 -17.08 7.25
C THR A 525 26.41 -15.82 7.12
N PHE A 526 27.00 -14.75 6.57
CA PHE A 526 26.29 -13.52 6.26
C PHE A 526 25.13 -13.76 5.30
N PHE A 527 25.39 -14.42 4.17
CA PHE A 527 24.37 -14.77 3.17
C PHE A 527 23.15 -15.47 3.80
N VAL A 528 23.40 -16.48 4.65
CA VAL A 528 22.34 -17.22 5.34
C VAL A 528 21.61 -16.32 6.33
N ARG A 529 22.32 -15.52 7.13
CA ARG A 529 21.70 -14.58 8.06
C ARG A 529 20.80 -13.60 7.32
N SER A 530 21.28 -12.97 6.25
CA SER A 530 20.46 -12.04 5.45
C SER A 530 19.17 -12.67 4.96
N HIS A 531 19.17 -13.97 4.61
CA HIS A 531 17.93 -14.66 4.25
C HIS A 531 16.96 -14.86 5.42
N TYR A 532 17.44 -15.06 6.65
CA TYR A 532 16.56 -15.09 7.82
C TYR A 532 15.92 -13.73 8.10
N LEU A 533 16.66 -12.64 7.89
CA LEU A 533 16.16 -11.28 8.03
C LEU A 533 15.14 -10.96 6.93
N ASP A 534 15.59 -11.07 5.67
CA ASP A 534 14.84 -10.70 4.45
C ASP A 534 13.55 -11.50 4.27
N PHE A 535 13.58 -12.82 4.51
CA PHE A 535 12.45 -13.69 4.21
C PHE A 535 11.64 -14.07 5.45
N LEU A 536 12.26 -14.14 6.63
CA LEU A 536 11.61 -14.66 7.84
C LEU A 536 11.46 -13.61 8.95
N ASN A 537 11.93 -12.38 8.75
CA ASN A 537 11.80 -11.27 9.71
C ASN A 537 12.32 -11.64 11.13
N ARG A 538 13.42 -12.41 11.22
CA ARG A 538 14.03 -12.78 12.51
C ARG A 538 15.51 -13.15 12.40
N GLU A 539 16.20 -13.18 13.52
CA GLU A 539 17.52 -13.81 13.60
C GLU A 539 17.45 -15.33 13.41
N PRO A 540 18.49 -15.95 12.82
CA PRO A 540 18.60 -17.39 12.77
C PRO A 540 18.79 -17.96 14.18
N ASP A 541 18.18 -19.12 14.42
CA ASP A 541 18.57 -19.94 15.55
C ASP A 541 19.94 -20.60 15.28
N PRO A 542 20.76 -20.89 16.32
CA PRO A 542 22.11 -21.41 16.11
C PRO A 542 22.19 -22.70 15.29
N ALA A 543 21.18 -23.58 15.40
CA ALA A 543 21.15 -24.84 14.66
C ALA A 543 20.81 -24.62 13.18
N GLY A 544 19.82 -23.76 12.90
CA GLY A 544 19.44 -23.33 11.55
C GLY A 544 20.59 -22.64 10.81
N LEU A 545 21.26 -21.68 11.46
CA LEU A 545 22.43 -21.00 10.88
C LEU A 545 23.51 -22.02 10.48
N ALA A 546 23.92 -22.86 11.44
CA ALA A 546 24.94 -23.86 11.19
C ALA A 546 24.54 -24.82 10.06
N PHE A 547 23.30 -25.29 10.03
CA PHE A 547 22.81 -26.20 9.01
C PHE A 547 22.93 -25.60 7.60
N TRP A 548 22.39 -24.40 7.39
CA TRP A 548 22.37 -23.76 6.07
C TRP A 548 23.74 -23.28 5.63
N THR A 549 24.55 -22.73 6.53
CA THR A 549 25.94 -22.35 6.23
C THR A 549 26.74 -23.58 5.80
N ASN A 550 26.59 -24.72 6.51
CA ASN A 550 27.25 -25.98 6.15
C ASN A 550 26.82 -26.52 4.78
N GLN A 551 25.59 -26.24 4.31
CA GLN A 551 25.19 -26.61 2.94
C GLN A 551 26.05 -25.92 1.89
N ILE A 552 26.44 -24.66 2.12
CA ILE A 552 27.27 -23.86 1.21
C ILE A 552 28.74 -24.25 1.37
N THR A 553 29.26 -24.24 2.60
CA THR A 553 30.70 -24.46 2.87
C THR A 553 31.16 -25.88 2.56
N SER A 554 30.24 -26.86 2.47
CA SER A 554 30.55 -28.22 2.02
C SER A 554 31.19 -28.28 0.62
N CYS A 555 31.08 -27.23 -0.18
CA CYS A 555 31.71 -27.10 -1.50
C CYS A 555 33.22 -26.76 -1.46
N GLY A 556 33.76 -26.35 -0.32
CA GLY A 556 35.12 -25.81 -0.25
C GLY A 556 35.31 -24.62 -1.20
N ALA A 557 36.33 -24.67 -2.06
CA ALA A 557 36.66 -23.61 -3.02
C ALA A 557 36.04 -23.80 -4.43
N ASP A 558 35.18 -24.81 -4.64
CA ASP A 558 34.53 -25.04 -5.94
C ASP A 558 33.46 -23.96 -6.20
N ALA A 559 33.77 -23.00 -7.07
CA ALA A 559 32.90 -21.88 -7.40
C ALA A 559 31.55 -22.32 -8.01
N ASN A 560 31.52 -23.38 -8.82
CA ASN A 560 30.28 -23.86 -9.43
C ASN A 560 29.39 -24.51 -8.37
N CYS A 561 29.99 -25.30 -7.48
CA CYS A 561 29.28 -25.89 -6.35
C CYS A 561 28.71 -24.80 -5.42
N LEU A 562 29.51 -23.79 -5.07
CA LEU A 562 29.10 -22.66 -4.24
C LEU A 562 27.91 -21.91 -4.84
N ALA A 563 27.97 -21.58 -6.13
CA ALA A 563 26.87 -20.90 -6.83
C ALA A 563 25.57 -21.71 -6.78
N VAL A 564 25.63 -23.01 -7.06
CA VAL A 564 24.46 -23.90 -7.00
C VAL A 564 23.93 -24.04 -5.57
N LYS A 565 24.81 -24.16 -4.57
CA LYS A 565 24.39 -24.27 -3.16
C LYS A 565 23.74 -22.99 -2.66
N ARG A 566 24.24 -21.80 -3.02
CA ARG A 566 23.57 -20.53 -2.68
C ARG A 566 22.17 -20.45 -3.27
N ILE A 567 21.99 -20.79 -4.55
CA ILE A 567 20.66 -20.84 -5.19
C ILE A 567 19.73 -21.80 -4.44
N ASN A 568 20.20 -23.00 -4.11
CA ASN A 568 19.39 -24.00 -3.42
C ASN A 568 19.02 -23.60 -1.99
N VAL A 569 19.99 -23.06 -1.23
CA VAL A 569 19.76 -22.57 0.14
C VAL A 569 18.76 -21.44 0.11
N SER A 570 18.95 -20.48 -0.77
CA SER A 570 18.07 -19.33 -0.92
C SER A 570 16.63 -19.74 -1.27
N ALA A 571 16.46 -20.57 -2.30
CA ALA A 571 15.14 -21.09 -2.68
C ALA A 571 14.45 -21.86 -1.55
N ALA A 572 15.20 -22.47 -0.63
CA ALA A 572 14.63 -23.20 0.49
C ALA A 572 13.93 -22.28 1.51
N PHE A 573 14.31 -21.01 1.64
CA PHE A 573 13.63 -20.05 2.51
C PHE A 573 12.20 -19.76 2.02
N PHE A 574 12.02 -19.52 0.73
CA PHE A 574 10.70 -19.32 0.12
C PHE A 574 9.80 -20.55 0.20
N LEU A 575 10.39 -21.74 0.05
CA LEU A 575 9.66 -23.01 0.11
C LEU A 575 9.47 -23.50 1.55
N SER A 576 10.01 -22.80 2.53
CA SER A 576 9.91 -23.17 3.94
C SER A 576 8.47 -23.06 4.43
N ILE A 577 8.11 -23.91 5.40
CA ILE A 577 6.79 -23.85 6.04
C ILE A 577 6.57 -22.48 6.67
N GLU A 578 7.63 -21.87 7.22
CA GLU A 578 7.58 -20.56 7.84
C GLU A 578 7.11 -19.52 6.84
N PHE A 579 7.79 -19.37 5.70
CA PHE A 579 7.40 -18.42 4.68
C PHE A 579 6.04 -18.73 4.02
N GLN A 580 5.77 -20.02 3.77
CA GLN A 580 4.49 -20.46 3.18
C GLN A 580 3.29 -20.20 4.11
N ARG A 581 3.50 -20.14 5.43
CA ARG A 581 2.45 -19.86 6.43
C ARG A 581 2.43 -18.42 6.93
N THR A 582 3.40 -17.59 6.53
CA THR A 582 3.44 -16.15 6.82
C THR A 582 3.27 -15.36 5.54
N GLY A 583 4.33 -15.17 4.75
CA GLY A 583 4.33 -14.36 3.53
C GLY A 583 3.28 -14.81 2.50
N LEU A 584 3.21 -16.11 2.18
CA LEU A 584 2.20 -16.60 1.23
C LEU A 584 0.78 -16.44 1.77
N GLU A 585 0.57 -16.62 3.07
CA GLU A 585 -0.74 -16.43 3.69
C GLU A 585 -1.17 -14.95 3.65
N ALA A 586 -0.24 -14.02 3.90
CA ALA A 586 -0.49 -12.58 3.77
C ALA A 586 -0.88 -12.21 2.32
N TYR A 587 -0.09 -12.65 1.33
CA TYR A 587 -0.40 -12.42 -0.09
C TYR A 587 -1.79 -12.94 -0.47
N LEU A 588 -2.12 -14.18 -0.07
CA LEU A 588 -3.40 -14.81 -0.41
C LEU A 588 -4.59 -14.18 0.31
N THR A 589 -4.39 -13.68 1.53
CA THR A 589 -5.41 -12.95 2.27
C THR A 589 -5.81 -11.67 1.54
N HIS A 590 -4.84 -10.89 1.08
CA HIS A 590 -5.10 -9.70 0.25
C HIS A 590 -5.72 -10.08 -1.09
N ARG A 591 -5.24 -11.15 -1.73
CA ARG A 591 -5.82 -11.64 -2.98
C ARG A 591 -7.29 -12.05 -2.82
N ALA A 592 -7.65 -12.67 -1.70
CA ALA A 592 -9.02 -13.07 -1.39
C ALA A 592 -9.92 -11.88 -1.04
N ALA A 593 -9.40 -10.91 -0.28
CA ALA A 593 -10.17 -9.77 0.21
C ALA A 593 -10.29 -8.61 -0.79
N TYR A 594 -9.27 -8.38 -1.62
CA TYR A 594 -9.19 -7.16 -2.44
C TYR A 594 -9.01 -7.43 -3.93
N GLY A 595 -8.51 -8.61 -4.30
CA GLY A 595 -8.11 -8.91 -5.68
C GLY A 595 -6.70 -8.36 -5.95
N ASN A 596 -6.43 -7.88 -7.16
CA ASN A 596 -5.20 -7.14 -7.45
C ASN A 596 -5.40 -5.65 -7.18
N LEU A 597 -4.31 -4.96 -6.83
CA LEU A 597 -4.24 -3.51 -6.81
C LEU A 597 -4.61 -2.96 -8.20
N SER A 598 -5.29 -1.80 -8.23
CA SER A 598 -5.67 -1.17 -9.50
C SER A 598 -4.42 -0.70 -10.25
N PRO A 599 -4.37 -0.81 -11.60
CA PRO A 599 -3.25 -0.31 -12.40
C PRO A 599 -3.00 1.21 -12.25
N LEU A 600 -4.02 1.97 -11.85
CA LEU A 600 -3.89 3.40 -11.55
C LEU A 600 -3.28 3.68 -10.16
N SER A 601 -3.16 2.64 -9.32
CA SER A 601 -2.68 2.73 -7.95
C SER A 601 -1.45 1.88 -7.65
N GLY A 602 -1.01 0.99 -8.54
CA GLY A 602 0.14 0.12 -8.27
C GLY A 602 0.38 -1.03 -9.25
N PRO A 603 1.39 -1.87 -8.98
CA PRO A 603 1.69 -3.06 -9.78
C PRO A 603 0.56 -4.09 -9.77
N PRO A 604 0.52 -5.05 -10.72
CA PRO A 604 -0.55 -6.04 -10.85
C PRO A 604 -0.48 -7.16 -9.79
N VAL A 605 -0.32 -6.80 -8.52
CA VAL A 605 -0.18 -7.66 -7.34
C VAL A 605 -1.26 -7.32 -6.31
N PRO A 606 -1.58 -8.18 -5.34
CA PRO A 606 -2.66 -7.94 -4.39
C PRO A 606 -2.32 -7.00 -3.24
N VAL A 607 -1.04 -6.73 -2.97
CA VAL A 607 -0.59 -6.04 -1.76
C VAL A 607 0.71 -5.27 -2.00
N PHE A 608 0.87 -4.10 -1.36
CA PHE A 608 2.13 -3.35 -1.35
C PHE A 608 3.14 -3.94 -0.38
N TYR A 609 4.43 -3.78 -0.64
CA TYR A 609 5.55 -4.28 0.17
C TYR A 609 5.39 -3.93 1.66
N GLY A 610 5.18 -2.67 2.01
CA GLY A 610 5.05 -2.25 3.42
C GLY A 610 3.86 -2.91 4.14
N THR A 611 2.72 -3.03 3.46
CA THR A 611 1.55 -3.74 3.99
C THR A 611 1.79 -5.25 4.11
N PHE A 612 2.52 -5.84 3.16
CA PHE A 612 2.94 -7.23 3.18
C PHE A 612 3.88 -7.52 4.35
N GLU A 613 4.85 -6.66 4.62
CA GLU A 613 5.77 -6.82 5.75
C GLU A 613 5.05 -6.72 7.09
N ARG A 614 4.17 -5.73 7.28
CA ARG A 614 3.33 -5.62 8.49
C ARG A 614 2.57 -6.91 8.76
N ASP A 615 1.95 -7.47 7.73
CA ASP A 615 1.11 -8.66 7.86
C ASP A 615 1.97 -9.92 8.07
N THR A 616 3.12 -10.02 7.41
CA THR A 616 4.10 -11.11 7.59
C THR A 616 4.69 -11.10 9.00
N GLN A 617 5.06 -9.94 9.53
CA GLN A 617 5.55 -9.79 10.91
C GLN A 617 4.49 -10.13 11.95
N ALA A 618 3.22 -9.78 11.71
CA ALA A 618 2.12 -10.19 12.58
C ALA A 618 1.93 -11.72 12.59
N LEU A 619 2.02 -12.37 11.42
CA LEU A 619 1.91 -13.83 11.29
C LEU A 619 3.11 -14.58 11.88
N GLY A 620 4.33 -14.06 11.68
CA GLY A 620 5.59 -14.66 12.13
C GLY A 620 6.00 -14.32 13.56
N LYS A 621 5.22 -13.51 14.29
CA LYS A 621 5.57 -13.03 15.62
C LYS A 621 5.90 -14.15 16.60
N ASP A 622 7.11 -14.12 17.16
CA ASP A 622 7.62 -15.12 18.12
C ASP A 622 7.57 -16.58 17.61
N PHE A 623 7.42 -16.78 16.29
CA PHE A 623 7.36 -18.10 15.67
C PHE A 623 8.74 -18.55 15.21
N VAL A 624 9.13 -19.77 15.61
CA VAL A 624 10.32 -20.46 15.09
C VAL A 624 9.93 -21.92 14.84
N VAL A 625 10.02 -22.34 13.59
CA VAL A 625 9.64 -23.71 13.20
C VAL A 625 10.42 -24.77 13.98
N GLY A 626 9.71 -25.81 14.43
CA GLY A 626 10.31 -26.95 15.15
C GLY A 626 10.58 -26.73 16.64
N GLN A 627 10.39 -25.52 17.17
CA GLN A 627 10.46 -25.28 18.62
C GLN A 627 9.21 -25.78 19.35
N PRO A 628 9.30 -26.17 20.63
CA PRO A 628 8.14 -26.53 21.44
C PRO A 628 7.09 -25.40 21.45
N GLY A 629 5.84 -25.73 21.09
CA GLY A 629 4.74 -24.76 21.03
C GLY A 629 4.64 -23.94 19.75
N ALA A 630 5.55 -24.10 18.79
CA ALA A 630 5.58 -23.31 17.55
C ALA A 630 4.28 -23.37 16.75
N ASP A 631 3.66 -24.55 16.59
CA ASP A 631 2.40 -24.69 15.85
C ASP A 631 1.24 -23.95 16.52
N ALA A 632 1.19 -23.96 17.86
CA ALA A 632 0.17 -23.24 18.63
C ALA A 632 0.39 -21.73 18.57
N GLN A 633 1.65 -21.27 18.62
CA GLN A 633 1.99 -19.86 18.45
C GLN A 633 1.59 -19.35 17.07
N LEU A 634 1.96 -20.08 16.00
CA LEU A 634 1.60 -19.70 14.64
C LEU A 634 0.09 -19.69 14.43
N GLU A 635 -0.63 -20.68 14.96
CA GLU A 635 -2.10 -20.69 14.91
C GLU A 635 -2.71 -19.49 15.66
N ALA A 636 -2.19 -19.14 16.85
CA ALA A 636 -2.63 -17.96 17.59
C ALA A 636 -2.38 -16.67 16.81
N ASN A 637 -1.21 -16.54 16.17
CA ASN A 637 -0.89 -15.41 15.29
C ASN A 637 -1.84 -15.35 14.09
N THR A 638 -2.08 -16.48 13.42
CA THR A 638 -3.01 -16.54 12.28
C THR A 638 -4.42 -16.11 12.68
N VAL A 639 -4.94 -16.59 13.81
CA VAL A 639 -6.27 -16.18 14.32
C VAL A 639 -6.29 -14.69 14.63
N ALA A 640 -5.28 -14.15 15.32
CA ALA A 640 -5.19 -12.74 15.64
C ALA A 640 -5.11 -11.87 14.37
N TYR A 641 -4.32 -12.30 13.39
CA TYR A 641 -4.17 -11.65 12.10
C TYR A 641 -5.50 -11.52 11.36
N PHE A 642 -6.24 -12.60 11.15
CA PHE A 642 -7.53 -12.54 10.44
C PHE A 642 -8.60 -11.75 11.22
N ASN A 643 -8.58 -11.82 12.55
CA ASN A 643 -9.49 -11.02 13.38
C ASN A 643 -9.19 -9.52 13.27
N ASP A 644 -7.92 -9.12 13.25
CA ASP A 644 -7.53 -7.73 12.99
C ASP A 644 -7.90 -7.32 11.56
N PHE A 645 -7.58 -8.16 10.57
CA PHE A 645 -7.78 -7.87 9.15
C PHE A 645 -9.21 -7.46 8.82
N VAL A 646 -10.20 -8.19 9.34
CA VAL A 646 -11.61 -7.90 9.05
C VAL A 646 -12.15 -6.64 9.73
N THR A 647 -11.37 -6.00 10.59
CA THR A 647 -11.70 -4.71 11.23
C THR A 647 -11.05 -3.51 10.55
N ARG A 648 -10.17 -3.74 9.58
CA ARG A 648 -9.46 -2.66 8.86
C ARG A 648 -10.45 -1.82 8.04
N PRO A 649 -10.23 -0.49 7.93
CA PRO A 649 -11.08 0.43 7.17
C PRO A 649 -11.49 -0.08 5.78
N GLU A 650 -10.49 -0.47 4.98
CA GLU A 650 -10.62 -1.02 3.63
C GLU A 650 -11.55 -2.26 3.58
N PHE A 651 -11.41 -3.14 4.58
CA PHE A 651 -12.21 -4.37 4.67
C PHE A 651 -13.66 -4.06 5.04
N VAL A 652 -13.87 -3.21 6.03
CA VAL A 652 -15.20 -2.84 6.52
C VAL A 652 -15.99 -2.09 5.45
N ASP A 653 -15.33 -1.23 4.67
CA ASP A 653 -15.97 -0.53 3.55
C ASP A 653 -16.43 -1.49 2.45
N ARG A 654 -15.58 -2.46 2.07
CA ARG A 654 -15.90 -3.44 1.03
C ARG A 654 -16.89 -4.51 1.49
N TYR A 655 -16.80 -4.90 2.76
CA TYR A 655 -17.58 -5.99 3.36
C TYR A 655 -18.29 -5.51 4.63
N PRO A 656 -19.23 -4.56 4.54
CA PRO A 656 -19.90 -4.03 5.71
C PRO A 656 -20.71 -5.11 6.43
N ALA A 657 -20.92 -4.91 7.73
CA ALA A 657 -21.70 -5.82 8.57
C ALA A 657 -23.18 -5.93 8.15
N THR A 658 -23.65 -5.06 7.26
CA THR A 658 -24.99 -5.08 6.67
C THR A 658 -25.17 -6.15 5.58
N LEU A 659 -24.08 -6.71 5.03
CA LEU A 659 -24.17 -7.83 4.11
C LEU A 659 -24.70 -9.08 4.80
N THR A 660 -25.62 -9.79 4.15
CA THR A 660 -26.00 -11.14 4.60
C THR A 660 -24.81 -12.11 4.49
N ASN A 661 -24.90 -13.26 5.16
CA ASN A 661 -23.86 -14.29 5.08
C ASN A 661 -23.61 -14.74 3.63
N ASP A 662 -24.66 -14.96 2.84
CA ASP A 662 -24.56 -15.26 1.41
C ASP A 662 -23.86 -14.13 0.63
N GLN A 663 -24.28 -12.88 0.81
CA GLN A 663 -23.68 -11.74 0.11
C GLN A 663 -22.19 -11.56 0.46
N TYR A 664 -21.82 -11.76 1.72
CA TYR A 664 -20.43 -11.69 2.16
C TYR A 664 -19.57 -12.77 1.49
N VAL A 665 -20.02 -14.03 1.54
CA VAL A 665 -19.32 -15.16 0.90
C VAL A 665 -19.23 -14.95 -0.60
N ASP A 666 -20.32 -14.57 -1.26
CA ASP A 666 -20.35 -14.33 -2.70
C ASP A 666 -19.39 -13.22 -3.12
N ASN A 667 -19.40 -12.09 -2.40
CA ASN A 667 -18.52 -10.97 -2.71
C ASN A 667 -17.04 -11.33 -2.52
N LEU A 668 -16.70 -12.12 -1.49
CA LEU A 668 -15.34 -12.64 -1.30
C LEU A 668 -14.94 -13.59 -2.44
N LEU A 669 -15.79 -14.56 -2.77
CA LEU A 669 -15.49 -15.53 -3.83
C LEU A 669 -15.37 -14.86 -5.20
N VAL A 670 -16.23 -13.89 -5.52
CA VAL A 670 -16.10 -13.08 -6.75
C VAL A 670 -14.79 -12.32 -6.77
N THR A 671 -14.42 -11.68 -5.67
CA THR A 671 -13.14 -10.94 -5.56
C THR A 671 -11.93 -11.85 -5.75
N ALA A 672 -11.98 -13.03 -5.16
CA ALA A 672 -10.94 -14.05 -5.30
C ALA A 672 -10.95 -14.77 -6.66
N GLY A 673 -11.93 -14.51 -7.55
CA GLY A 673 -12.08 -15.27 -8.81
C GLY A 673 -12.41 -16.75 -8.60
N LEU A 674 -13.22 -17.04 -7.58
CA LEU A 674 -13.64 -18.37 -7.10
C LEU A 674 -15.17 -18.48 -6.98
N SER A 675 -15.94 -17.64 -7.68
CA SER A 675 -17.39 -17.72 -7.56
C SER A 675 -17.94 -18.84 -8.46
N PRO A 676 -19.04 -19.52 -8.07
CA PRO A 676 -19.64 -20.57 -8.91
C PRO A 676 -20.09 -20.13 -10.31
N THR A 677 -20.18 -18.83 -10.55
CA THR A 677 -20.56 -18.25 -11.83
C THR A 677 -19.42 -17.46 -12.48
N ASN A 678 -18.35 -17.12 -11.77
CA ASN A 678 -17.21 -16.37 -12.29
C ASN A 678 -15.92 -16.89 -11.66
N PHE A 679 -15.10 -17.56 -12.46
CA PHE A 679 -13.87 -18.18 -11.97
C PHE A 679 -12.76 -18.17 -13.03
N ILE A 680 -11.53 -18.31 -12.55
CA ILE A 680 -10.31 -18.29 -13.35
C ILE A 680 -9.58 -19.61 -13.15
N VAL A 681 -9.14 -20.23 -14.25
CA VAL A 681 -8.29 -21.44 -14.23
C VAL A 681 -6.94 -21.14 -14.90
N ASN A 682 -5.87 -21.71 -14.36
CA ASN A 682 -4.56 -21.68 -15.02
C ASN A 682 -4.46 -22.83 -16.02
N LEU A 683 -3.99 -22.54 -17.22
CA LEU A 683 -3.67 -23.51 -18.26
C LEU A 683 -2.18 -23.84 -18.17
N THR A 684 -1.84 -25.12 -17.96
CA THR A 684 -0.43 -25.53 -17.90
C THR A 684 -0.21 -26.88 -18.56
N ASN A 685 1.00 -27.10 -19.07
CA ASN A 685 1.43 -28.43 -19.54
C ASN A 685 1.40 -29.48 -18.42
N SER A 686 1.58 -29.02 -17.17
CA SER A 686 1.65 -29.89 -16.01
C SER A 686 0.31 -30.56 -15.72
N GLN A 687 -0.81 -29.85 -15.93
CA GLN A 687 -2.15 -30.38 -15.67
C GLN A 687 -2.60 -31.43 -16.69
N GLU A 688 -1.90 -31.57 -17.82
CA GLU A 688 -2.20 -32.60 -18.81
C GLU A 688 -1.99 -34.03 -18.32
N VAL A 689 -2.63 -34.96 -19.02
CA VAL A 689 -2.58 -36.38 -18.69
C VAL A 689 -2.19 -37.22 -19.92
N PRO A 690 -0.92 -37.66 -20.00
CA PRO A 690 0.19 -37.34 -19.09
C PRO A 690 0.69 -35.87 -19.24
N PRO A 691 1.42 -35.32 -18.24
CA PRO A 691 2.00 -33.98 -18.35
C PRO A 691 2.92 -33.87 -19.56
N THR A 692 2.86 -32.75 -20.27
CA THR A 692 3.59 -32.55 -21.53
C THR A 692 4.89 -31.76 -21.31
N ILE A 693 5.87 -32.03 -22.17
CA ILE A 693 7.12 -31.25 -22.26
C ILE A 693 7.34 -30.95 -23.74
N PRO A 694 7.07 -29.73 -24.18
CA PRO A 694 7.04 -29.44 -25.60
C PRO A 694 8.44 -29.36 -26.24
N THR A 695 8.53 -29.73 -27.52
CA THR A 695 9.78 -29.66 -28.30
C THR A 695 9.55 -29.02 -29.67
N LEU A 696 10.59 -28.39 -30.20
CA LEU A 696 10.66 -28.00 -31.60
C LEU A 696 10.58 -29.24 -32.51
N THR A 697 10.24 -29.02 -33.80
CA THR A 697 10.25 -30.06 -34.84
C THR A 697 11.59 -30.80 -34.92
N GLY A 698 12.69 -30.14 -34.57
CA GLY A 698 14.04 -30.73 -34.48
C GLY A 698 14.37 -31.48 -33.17
N GLY A 699 13.41 -31.63 -32.26
CA GLY A 699 13.55 -32.37 -30.99
C GLY A 699 14.15 -31.59 -29.81
N ALA A 700 14.65 -30.38 -30.03
CA ALA A 700 15.09 -29.50 -28.94
C ALA A 700 13.89 -29.01 -28.11
N ARG A 701 14.07 -28.80 -26.80
CA ARG A 701 13.01 -28.29 -25.91
C ARG A 701 12.57 -26.90 -26.39
N ARG A 702 11.25 -26.66 -26.45
CA ARG A 702 10.68 -25.32 -26.64
C ARG A 702 10.10 -24.79 -25.32
N PRO A 703 9.83 -23.47 -25.20
CA PRO A 703 9.15 -22.92 -24.03
C PRO A 703 7.86 -23.66 -23.73
N ALA A 704 7.59 -23.89 -22.45
CA ALA A 704 6.32 -24.47 -22.00
C ALA A 704 5.17 -23.54 -22.37
N SER A 705 4.05 -24.13 -22.77
CA SER A 705 2.82 -23.39 -23.05
C SER A 705 2.06 -23.15 -21.75
N PHE A 706 1.50 -21.95 -21.63
CA PHE A 706 0.79 -21.55 -20.42
C PHE A 706 -0.27 -20.51 -20.75
N GLY A 707 -1.22 -20.34 -19.84
CA GLY A 707 -2.27 -19.37 -20.03
C GLY A 707 -3.22 -19.29 -18.85
N THR A 708 -4.25 -18.48 -19.03
CA THR A 708 -5.35 -18.34 -18.08
C THR A 708 -6.66 -18.32 -18.85
N ALA A 709 -7.69 -18.98 -18.33
CA ALA A 709 -9.04 -18.89 -18.86
C ALA A 709 -10.00 -18.38 -17.79
N THR A 710 -10.74 -17.34 -18.13
CA THR A 710 -11.81 -16.75 -17.30
C THR A 710 -13.15 -17.21 -17.85
N PHE A 711 -14.04 -17.66 -16.96
CA PHE A 711 -15.38 -18.12 -17.30
C PHE A 711 -16.43 -17.27 -16.57
N SER A 712 -17.53 -16.95 -17.25
CA SER A 712 -18.65 -16.19 -16.67
C SER A 712 -19.99 -16.79 -17.09
N MET A 713 -20.81 -17.21 -16.12
CA MET A 713 -22.16 -17.70 -16.34
C MET A 713 -23.16 -16.56 -16.20
N ASN A 714 -24.17 -16.52 -17.07
CA ASN A 714 -25.27 -15.56 -16.92
C ASN A 714 -26.11 -15.87 -15.67
N THR A 715 -26.92 -14.90 -15.22
CA THR A 715 -27.76 -15.03 -14.01
C THR A 715 -28.69 -16.24 -14.07
N ALA A 716 -29.22 -16.56 -15.25
CA ALA A 716 -30.10 -17.72 -15.45
C ALA A 716 -29.35 -19.06 -15.46
N GLN A 717 -28.01 -19.06 -15.51
CA GLN A 717 -27.15 -20.23 -15.68
C GLN A 717 -27.58 -21.10 -16.85
N THR A 718 -27.90 -20.44 -17.96
CA THR A 718 -28.26 -21.08 -19.24
C THR A 718 -27.17 -20.92 -20.29
N GLN A 719 -26.20 -20.03 -20.06
CA GLN A 719 -25.11 -19.70 -20.96
C GLN A 719 -23.84 -19.39 -20.17
N MET A 720 -22.68 -19.66 -20.76
CA MET A 720 -21.36 -19.31 -20.20
C MET A 720 -20.48 -18.67 -21.26
N THR A 721 -19.96 -17.48 -21.00
CA THR A 721 -18.88 -16.90 -21.80
C THR A 721 -17.53 -17.33 -21.23
N PHE A 722 -16.53 -17.39 -22.09
CA PHE A 722 -15.15 -17.56 -21.66
C PHE A 722 -14.18 -16.73 -22.51
N THR A 723 -13.04 -16.42 -21.91
CA THR A 723 -11.88 -15.85 -22.58
C THR A 723 -10.63 -16.55 -22.06
N ALA A 724 -9.85 -17.14 -22.95
CA ALA A 724 -8.58 -17.79 -22.64
C ALA A 724 -7.44 -17.08 -23.37
N THR A 725 -6.43 -16.66 -22.61
CA THR A 725 -5.16 -16.15 -23.14
C THR A 725 -4.11 -17.25 -23.02
N VAL A 726 -3.47 -17.59 -24.13
CA VAL A 726 -2.52 -18.70 -24.24
C VAL A 726 -1.22 -18.20 -24.87
N ASN A 727 -0.09 -18.58 -24.30
CA ASN A 727 1.25 -18.26 -24.77
C ASN A 727 1.96 -19.52 -25.27
N ASN A 728 2.86 -19.34 -26.23
CA ASN A 728 3.73 -20.37 -26.84
C ASN A 728 3.00 -21.47 -27.63
N ILE A 729 1.77 -21.20 -28.08
CA ILE A 729 1.02 -21.99 -29.06
C ILE A 729 0.71 -21.08 -30.24
N ASP A 730 0.96 -21.54 -31.47
CA ASP A 730 0.71 -20.76 -32.69
C ASP A 730 -0.75 -20.92 -33.14
N PHE A 731 -1.52 -19.83 -33.04
CA PHE A 731 -2.95 -19.77 -33.37
C PHE A 731 -3.22 -19.62 -34.86
N THR A 732 -2.25 -19.19 -35.67
CA THR A 732 -2.42 -18.97 -37.12
C THR A 732 -1.68 -20.00 -37.98
N GLY A 733 -0.78 -20.78 -37.36
CA GLY A 733 0.21 -21.59 -38.05
C GLY A 733 1.31 -20.78 -38.75
N SER A 734 1.41 -19.49 -38.44
CA SER A 734 2.37 -18.56 -39.04
C SER A 734 3.00 -17.59 -38.04
N GLN A 735 2.63 -17.64 -36.76
CA GLN A 735 3.30 -16.87 -35.69
C GLN A 735 4.71 -17.41 -35.43
N SER A 736 4.91 -18.69 -35.71
CA SER A 736 6.17 -19.42 -35.55
C SER A 736 6.46 -20.24 -36.82
N ALA A 737 7.73 -20.58 -37.03
CA ALA A 737 8.13 -21.52 -38.09
C ALA A 737 8.03 -22.99 -37.63
N ASP A 738 7.84 -23.24 -36.33
CA ASP A 738 7.82 -24.56 -35.73
C ASP A 738 6.41 -25.16 -35.77
N THR A 739 6.15 -26.03 -36.74
CA THR A 739 4.80 -26.62 -36.90
C THR A 739 4.31 -27.43 -35.70
N ASN A 740 5.19 -27.83 -34.77
CA ASN A 740 4.84 -28.55 -33.56
C ASN A 740 3.96 -27.74 -32.60
N ASP A 741 4.05 -26.40 -32.61
CA ASP A 741 3.27 -25.52 -31.71
C ASP A 741 1.96 -25.00 -32.32
N ASN A 742 1.66 -25.34 -33.59
CA ASN A 742 0.41 -24.98 -34.24
C ASN A 742 -0.80 -25.55 -33.50
N LEU A 743 -1.76 -24.69 -33.14
CA LEU A 743 -3.04 -25.06 -32.56
C LEU A 743 -3.86 -25.85 -33.58
N ILE A 744 -4.32 -27.04 -33.20
CA ILE A 744 -5.15 -27.89 -34.06
C ILE A 744 -6.56 -28.11 -33.52
N ALA A 745 -6.76 -27.97 -32.20
CA ALA A 745 -8.07 -28.13 -31.57
C ALA A 745 -8.11 -27.49 -30.19
N ALA A 746 -9.29 -27.04 -29.75
CA ALA A 746 -9.51 -26.57 -28.38
C ALA A 746 -10.96 -26.80 -27.94
N HIS A 747 -11.13 -27.36 -26.73
CA HIS A 747 -12.41 -27.89 -26.27
C HIS A 747 -12.58 -27.82 -24.74
N ILE A 748 -13.83 -27.96 -24.27
CA ILE A 748 -14.19 -28.28 -22.89
C ILE A 748 -14.61 -29.75 -22.80
N HIS A 749 -14.13 -30.42 -21.76
CA HIS A 749 -14.50 -31.78 -21.37
C HIS A 749 -15.28 -31.77 -20.06
N ALA A 750 -16.33 -32.57 -19.94
CA ALA A 750 -17.10 -32.71 -18.70
C ALA A 750 -17.82 -34.06 -18.62
N SER A 751 -17.82 -34.68 -17.44
CA SER A 751 -18.69 -35.81 -17.08
C SER A 751 -18.58 -36.09 -15.58
N PRO A 752 -19.51 -36.85 -14.96
CA PRO A 752 -19.40 -37.23 -13.55
C PRO A 752 -18.13 -38.03 -13.17
N THR A 753 -17.41 -38.54 -14.16
CA THR A 753 -16.16 -39.31 -13.96
C THR A 753 -14.90 -38.47 -14.19
N VAL A 754 -15.03 -37.24 -14.70
CA VAL A 754 -13.90 -36.33 -14.85
C VAL A 754 -13.46 -35.88 -13.47
N ALA A 755 -12.26 -36.25 -13.07
CA ALA A 755 -11.61 -35.80 -11.85
C ALA A 755 -10.19 -35.32 -12.19
N PRO A 756 -9.51 -34.59 -11.30
CA PRO A 756 -8.12 -34.21 -11.52
C PRO A 756 -7.25 -35.41 -11.91
N GLY A 757 -6.69 -35.39 -13.12
CA GLY A 757 -5.88 -36.48 -13.67
C GLY A 757 -6.64 -37.54 -14.48
N VAL A 758 -7.94 -37.35 -14.77
CA VAL A 758 -8.77 -38.27 -15.56
C VAL A 758 -9.27 -37.56 -16.82
N ASN A 759 -9.15 -38.22 -17.97
CA ASN A 759 -9.66 -37.70 -19.24
C ASN A 759 -11.18 -37.92 -19.35
N GLY A 760 -11.88 -36.97 -19.97
CA GLY A 760 -13.33 -37.01 -20.18
C GLY A 760 -13.72 -36.91 -21.66
N PRO A 761 -15.01 -37.07 -21.98
CA PRO A 761 -15.52 -36.79 -23.31
C PRO A 761 -15.51 -35.27 -23.60
N VAL A 762 -15.28 -34.89 -24.85
CA VAL A 762 -15.48 -33.51 -25.32
C VAL A 762 -16.96 -33.19 -25.28
N VAL A 763 -17.35 -32.14 -24.57
CA VAL A 763 -18.76 -31.69 -24.45
C VAL A 763 -19.02 -30.42 -25.23
N TRP A 764 -18.02 -29.59 -25.47
CA TRP A 764 -18.10 -28.37 -26.26
C TRP A 764 -16.76 -28.10 -26.92
N GLY A 765 -16.77 -27.80 -28.21
CA GLY A 765 -15.58 -27.63 -29.03
C GLY A 765 -15.67 -26.39 -29.89
N PHE A 766 -14.68 -25.54 -29.74
CA PHE A 766 -14.72 -24.15 -30.21
C PHE A 766 -13.52 -23.79 -31.11
N PHE A 767 -12.61 -24.74 -31.34
CA PHE A 767 -11.57 -24.63 -32.35
C PHE A 767 -11.20 -26.03 -32.85
N GLY A 768 -10.98 -26.19 -34.16
CA GLY A 768 -10.64 -27.49 -34.72
C GLY A 768 -11.75 -28.53 -34.57
N THR A 769 -11.40 -29.83 -34.63
CA THR A 769 -12.39 -30.92 -34.58
C THR A 769 -12.44 -31.56 -33.17
N PRO A 770 -13.64 -31.76 -32.58
CA PRO A 770 -14.97 -31.35 -33.07
C PRO A 770 -15.23 -29.84 -32.90
N PHE A 771 -15.78 -29.20 -33.93
CA PHE A 771 -16.29 -27.82 -33.86
C PHE A 771 -17.82 -27.85 -33.71
N ASN A 772 -18.37 -27.34 -32.62
CA ASN A 772 -19.81 -27.36 -32.36
C ASN A 772 -20.36 -26.09 -31.67
N ASP A 773 -19.62 -24.99 -31.81
CA ASP A 773 -20.12 -23.62 -31.66
C ASP A 773 -20.68 -23.14 -33.01
N ASN A 774 -22.00 -23.16 -33.20
CA ASN A 774 -22.58 -23.01 -34.54
C ASN A 774 -23.84 -22.15 -34.66
N THR A 775 -24.43 -21.65 -33.55
CA THR A 775 -25.72 -20.94 -33.62
C THR A 775 -25.91 -19.86 -32.53
N PRO A 776 -25.33 -18.65 -32.68
CA PRO A 776 -24.34 -18.25 -33.68
C PRO A 776 -22.95 -18.75 -33.31
N ASN A 777 -22.08 -18.97 -34.29
CA ASN A 777 -20.63 -19.04 -34.00
C ASN A 777 -20.19 -17.66 -33.52
N ASP A 778 -19.88 -17.57 -32.22
CA ASP A 778 -19.41 -16.34 -31.58
C ASP A 778 -17.98 -16.45 -31.05
N VAL A 779 -17.26 -17.50 -31.47
CA VAL A 779 -15.84 -17.63 -31.20
C VAL A 779 -15.02 -16.54 -31.92
N VAL A 780 -14.25 -15.82 -31.12
CA VAL A 780 -13.27 -14.84 -31.57
C VAL A 780 -11.88 -15.35 -31.22
N ASN A 781 -11.06 -15.55 -32.23
CA ASN A 781 -9.64 -15.85 -32.09
C ASN A 781 -8.81 -14.63 -32.49
N THR A 782 -8.02 -14.12 -31.56
CA THR A 782 -7.12 -12.97 -31.75
C THR A 782 -5.68 -13.37 -31.41
N PRO A 783 -4.82 -13.63 -32.40
CA PRO A 783 -3.40 -13.87 -32.19
C PRO A 783 -2.73 -12.67 -31.50
N LEU A 784 -1.66 -12.93 -30.74
CA LEU A 784 -0.83 -11.85 -30.19
C LEU A 784 -0.20 -11.02 -31.32
N GLY A 785 -0.16 -9.69 -31.14
CA GLY A 785 0.45 -8.78 -32.12
C GLY A 785 1.97 -8.95 -32.26
N ALA A 786 2.62 -9.54 -31.26
CA ALA A 786 4.02 -9.96 -31.28
C ALA A 786 4.20 -11.21 -30.40
N GLY A 787 5.07 -12.13 -30.82
CA GLY A 787 5.28 -13.41 -30.15
C GLY A 787 4.29 -14.51 -30.59
N VAL A 788 4.39 -15.67 -29.94
CA VAL A 788 3.59 -16.87 -30.22
C VAL A 788 2.52 -17.03 -29.15
N GLY A 789 1.25 -17.11 -29.55
CA GLY A 789 0.11 -17.15 -28.64
C GLY A 789 -1.08 -16.37 -29.14
N GLY A 790 -2.15 -16.36 -28.36
CA GLY A 790 -3.36 -15.63 -28.71
C GLY A 790 -4.38 -15.60 -27.59
N THR A 791 -5.47 -14.89 -27.84
CA THR A 791 -6.67 -14.94 -27.03
C THR A 791 -7.78 -15.60 -27.84
N ILE A 792 -8.44 -16.59 -27.26
CA ILE A 792 -9.69 -17.15 -27.79
C ILE A 792 -10.82 -16.84 -26.82
N SER A 793 -11.94 -16.34 -27.33
CA SER A 793 -13.15 -16.11 -26.56
C SER A 793 -14.33 -16.73 -27.29
N GLY A 794 -15.38 -17.07 -26.56
CA GLY A 794 -16.62 -17.57 -27.13
C GLY A 794 -17.67 -17.74 -26.04
N LYS A 795 -18.85 -18.19 -26.43
CA LYS A 795 -19.97 -18.43 -25.53
C LYS A 795 -20.52 -19.81 -25.77
N TRP A 796 -20.71 -20.57 -24.70
CA TRP A 796 -21.43 -21.83 -24.75
C TRP A 796 -22.92 -21.56 -24.53
N ASP A 797 -23.73 -21.54 -25.59
CA ASP A 797 -25.17 -21.32 -25.52
C ASP A 797 -26.03 -22.34 -26.29
N PRO A 798 -27.36 -22.44 -26.02
CA PRO A 798 -28.19 -23.45 -26.69
C PRO A 798 -28.42 -23.15 -28.19
N PRO A 799 -28.29 -24.14 -29.10
CA PRO A 799 -28.19 -25.59 -28.85
C PRO A 799 -26.77 -26.18 -28.96
N GLU A 800 -25.71 -25.40 -28.71
CA GLU A 800 -24.33 -25.88 -28.84
C GLU A 800 -23.98 -27.01 -27.87
N GLY A 801 -23.08 -27.86 -28.34
CA GLY A 801 -22.53 -28.97 -27.58
C GLY A 801 -22.48 -30.28 -28.37
N ASN A 802 -21.67 -31.20 -27.87
CA ASN A 802 -21.36 -32.46 -28.51
C ASN A 802 -22.35 -33.56 -28.07
N ALA A 803 -23.57 -33.52 -28.60
CA ALA A 803 -24.69 -34.37 -28.14
C ALA A 803 -25.06 -34.16 -26.66
N THR A 804 -24.76 -32.98 -26.13
CA THR A 804 -25.10 -32.51 -24.78
C THR A 804 -25.31 -30.99 -24.81
N THR A 805 -25.72 -30.37 -23.71
CA THR A 805 -25.94 -28.92 -23.61
C THR A 805 -25.23 -28.35 -22.39
N PHE A 806 -25.01 -27.03 -22.36
CA PHE A 806 -24.51 -26.35 -21.16
C PHE A 806 -25.36 -26.68 -19.93
N ALA A 807 -26.68 -26.62 -20.06
CA ALA A 807 -27.61 -26.95 -18.96
C ALA A 807 -27.44 -28.40 -18.45
N ALA A 808 -27.19 -29.37 -19.34
CA ALA A 808 -26.95 -30.75 -18.96
C ALA A 808 -25.60 -30.96 -18.25
N GLN A 809 -24.61 -30.11 -18.53
CA GLN A 809 -23.26 -30.18 -17.95
C GLN A 809 -23.06 -29.24 -16.75
N LEU A 810 -24.02 -28.38 -16.44
CA LEU A 810 -23.93 -27.36 -15.39
C LEU A 810 -23.46 -27.94 -14.04
N THR A 811 -24.03 -29.07 -13.62
CA THR A 811 -23.62 -29.76 -12.39
C THR A 811 -22.15 -30.15 -12.43
N ASN A 812 -21.67 -30.74 -13.53
CA ASN A 812 -20.28 -31.17 -13.67
C ASN A 812 -19.32 -29.98 -13.63
N LEU A 813 -19.67 -28.88 -14.31
CA LEU A 813 -18.85 -27.65 -14.33
C LEU A 813 -18.68 -27.06 -12.92
N LYS A 814 -19.75 -27.07 -12.12
CA LYS A 814 -19.78 -26.45 -10.78
C LYS A 814 -19.20 -27.32 -9.66
N THR A 815 -19.09 -28.62 -9.91
CA THR A 815 -18.55 -29.62 -8.97
C THR A 815 -17.13 -30.06 -9.35
N GLY A 816 -16.43 -29.27 -10.18
CA GLY A 816 -15.04 -29.55 -10.54
C GLY A 816 -14.83 -30.78 -11.44
N HIS A 817 -15.90 -31.25 -12.09
CA HIS A 817 -15.91 -32.38 -13.00
C HIS A 817 -15.78 -31.96 -14.48
N ALA A 818 -14.91 -30.97 -14.73
CA ALA A 818 -14.67 -30.43 -16.06
C ALA A 818 -13.25 -29.86 -16.22
N TYR A 819 -12.81 -29.72 -17.48
CA TYR A 819 -11.57 -29.00 -17.82
C TYR A 819 -11.63 -28.43 -19.24
N ILE A 820 -10.85 -27.38 -19.47
CA ILE A 820 -10.57 -26.82 -20.80
C ILE A 820 -9.21 -27.34 -21.30
N ASN A 821 -9.11 -27.61 -22.60
CA ASN A 821 -7.93 -28.23 -23.21
C ASN A 821 -7.57 -27.58 -24.55
N PHE A 822 -6.27 -27.42 -24.80
CA PHE A 822 -5.73 -26.93 -26.08
C PHE A 822 -4.75 -27.95 -26.66
N HIS A 823 -4.88 -28.22 -27.95
CA HIS A 823 -4.17 -29.28 -28.66
C HIS A 823 -3.31 -28.69 -29.76
N THR A 824 -2.09 -29.17 -29.88
CA THR A 824 -1.16 -28.77 -30.96
C THR A 824 -0.83 -29.93 -31.88
N THR A 825 -0.16 -29.66 -32.99
CA THR A 825 0.35 -30.70 -33.90
C THR A 825 1.18 -31.75 -33.16
N GLN A 826 2.05 -31.32 -32.24
CA GLN A 826 2.85 -32.26 -31.44
C GLN A 826 1.99 -33.06 -30.46
N PHE A 827 1.02 -32.42 -29.82
CA PHE A 827 0.19 -33.02 -28.78
C PHE A 827 -1.29 -33.06 -29.18
N GLY A 828 -1.62 -33.94 -30.14
CA GLY A 828 -3.02 -34.13 -30.57
C GLY A 828 -3.95 -34.63 -29.46
N GLY A 829 -3.42 -35.23 -28.39
CA GLY A 829 -4.17 -35.60 -27.19
C GLY A 829 -4.39 -34.47 -26.18
N GLY A 830 -3.75 -33.31 -26.37
CA GLY A 830 -3.76 -32.17 -25.45
C GLY A 830 -2.35 -31.73 -25.06
N GLU A 831 -2.06 -30.44 -25.21
CA GLU A 831 -0.81 -29.84 -24.76
C GLU A 831 -0.93 -29.15 -23.41
N ILE A 832 -1.99 -28.37 -23.19
CA ILE A 832 -2.23 -27.67 -21.93
C ILE A 832 -3.69 -27.84 -21.50
N ARG A 833 -3.85 -27.97 -20.17
CA ARG A 833 -5.13 -28.17 -19.50
C ARG A 833 -5.36 -27.14 -18.42
N GLY A 834 -6.62 -26.76 -18.22
CA GLY A 834 -7.13 -25.99 -17.08
C GLY A 834 -8.27 -26.72 -16.39
N ILE A 835 -8.06 -27.15 -15.13
CA ILE A 835 -9.04 -27.90 -14.34
C ILE A 835 -10.07 -26.95 -13.71
N PHE A 836 -11.35 -27.31 -13.79
CA PHE A 836 -12.42 -26.51 -13.18
C PHE A 836 -12.49 -26.79 -11.66
N PRO A 837 -12.70 -25.76 -10.83
CA PRO A 837 -12.77 -25.91 -9.38
C PRO A 837 -14.13 -26.41 -8.87
N GLU A 838 -14.16 -26.99 -7.67
CA GLU A 838 -15.37 -27.50 -6.98
C GLU A 838 -16.05 -26.38 -6.15
N MET A 839 -16.54 -25.33 -6.83
CA MET A 839 -16.95 -24.06 -6.19
C MET A 839 -18.27 -24.13 -5.43
N ASP A 840 -19.23 -24.95 -5.88
CA ASP A 840 -20.53 -25.06 -5.21
C ASP A 840 -20.40 -25.64 -3.80
N ALA A 841 -19.65 -26.74 -3.66
CA ALA A 841 -19.42 -27.38 -2.37
C ALA A 841 -18.65 -26.46 -1.42
N PHE A 842 -17.61 -25.78 -1.93
CA PHE A 842 -16.83 -24.85 -1.14
C PHE A 842 -17.66 -23.67 -0.65
N ARG A 843 -18.38 -22.97 -1.55
CA ARG A 843 -19.30 -21.88 -1.18
C ARG A 843 -20.31 -22.31 -0.13
N THR A 844 -20.97 -23.45 -0.35
CA THR A 844 -22.01 -23.98 0.54
C THR A 844 -21.46 -24.23 1.95
N SER A 845 -20.22 -24.73 2.06
CA SER A 845 -19.58 -24.95 3.36
C SER A 845 -19.35 -23.65 4.14
N LEU A 846 -18.96 -22.56 3.47
CA LEU A 846 -18.71 -21.26 4.09
C LEU A 846 -20.00 -20.62 4.60
N VAL A 847 -21.06 -20.62 3.77
CA VAL A 847 -22.37 -20.08 4.15
C VAL A 847 -22.97 -20.85 5.32
N ASN A 848 -22.89 -22.19 5.29
CA ASN A 848 -23.38 -23.03 6.38
C ASN A 848 -22.63 -22.77 7.69
N GLY A 849 -21.31 -22.57 7.63
CA GLY A 849 -20.50 -22.24 8.81
C GLY A 849 -20.91 -20.93 9.48
N LEU A 850 -21.14 -19.88 8.68
CA LEU A 850 -21.63 -18.59 9.20
C LEU A 850 -23.05 -18.72 9.77
N ASN A 851 -23.95 -19.40 9.06
CA ASN A 851 -25.34 -19.58 9.51
C ASN A 851 -25.45 -20.42 10.79
N ALA A 852 -24.53 -21.36 10.99
CA ALA A 852 -24.43 -22.18 12.20
C ALA A 852 -23.61 -21.51 13.32
N ALA A 853 -23.06 -20.31 13.10
CA ALA A 853 -22.13 -19.61 14.00
C ALA A 853 -20.89 -20.46 14.41
N THR A 854 -20.52 -21.44 13.61
CA THR A 854 -19.26 -22.20 13.77
C THR A 854 -18.10 -21.49 13.07
N ASP A 855 -18.41 -20.57 12.16
CA ASP A 855 -17.47 -19.66 11.52
C ASP A 855 -17.81 -18.20 11.81
N THR A 856 -16.78 -17.37 11.85
CA THR A 856 -16.90 -15.91 11.81
C THR A 856 -16.53 -15.39 10.43
N ARG A 857 -16.72 -14.09 10.17
CA ARG A 857 -16.24 -13.47 8.93
C ARG A 857 -14.72 -13.67 8.74
N ALA A 858 -13.96 -13.57 9.83
CA ALA A 858 -12.51 -13.81 9.83
C ALA A 858 -12.17 -15.26 9.46
N THR A 859 -12.86 -16.26 10.03
CA THR A 859 -12.58 -17.67 9.69
C THR A 859 -13.00 -18.01 8.25
N VAL A 860 -14.05 -17.40 7.72
CA VAL A 860 -14.43 -17.53 6.30
C VAL A 860 -13.37 -16.92 5.38
N LEU A 861 -12.88 -15.70 5.66
CA LEU A 861 -11.82 -15.09 4.87
C LEU A 861 -10.57 -15.98 4.85
N ARG A 862 -10.17 -16.50 6.01
CA ARG A 862 -9.08 -17.48 6.13
C ARG A 862 -9.30 -18.70 5.26
N LYS A 863 -10.48 -19.34 5.33
CA LYS A 863 -10.80 -20.51 4.50
C LYS A 863 -10.68 -20.23 3.00
N VAL A 864 -11.05 -19.02 2.54
CA VAL A 864 -10.89 -18.60 1.15
C VAL A 864 -9.42 -18.42 0.78
N ALA A 865 -8.64 -17.72 1.60
CA ALA A 865 -7.19 -17.53 1.42
C ALA A 865 -6.44 -18.88 1.42
N GLU A 866 -6.85 -19.79 2.30
CA GLU A 866 -6.24 -21.10 2.47
C GLU A 866 -6.68 -22.14 1.42
N TYR A 867 -7.66 -21.81 0.58
CA TYR A 867 -8.24 -22.75 -0.37
C TYR A 867 -7.22 -23.20 -1.41
N GLN A 868 -7.00 -24.52 -1.52
CA GLN A 868 -5.89 -25.09 -2.30
C GLN A 868 -5.88 -24.63 -3.77
N PHE A 869 -7.06 -24.49 -4.40
CA PHE A 869 -7.13 -24.03 -5.78
C PHE A 869 -6.63 -22.58 -5.93
N LEU A 870 -6.93 -21.70 -4.95
CA LEU A 870 -6.42 -20.33 -4.94
C LEU A 870 -4.90 -20.34 -4.78
N LYS A 871 -4.39 -21.16 -3.85
CA LYS A 871 -2.94 -21.34 -3.65
C LYS A 871 -2.26 -21.76 -4.95
N ASP A 872 -2.74 -22.82 -5.59
CA ASP A 872 -2.16 -23.34 -6.82
C ASP A 872 -2.24 -22.33 -7.97
N ARG A 873 -3.34 -21.56 -8.06
CA ARG A 873 -3.52 -20.55 -9.10
C ARG A 873 -2.56 -19.37 -8.93
N GLU A 874 -2.35 -18.95 -7.70
CA GLU A 874 -1.61 -17.74 -7.36
C GLU A 874 -0.13 -17.98 -7.08
N PHE A 875 0.29 -19.23 -6.90
CA PHE A 875 1.65 -19.57 -6.46
C PHE A 875 2.75 -18.87 -7.28
N ASN A 876 2.68 -18.92 -8.61
CA ASN A 876 3.69 -18.28 -9.45
C ASN A 876 3.66 -16.75 -9.35
N ASN A 877 2.47 -16.14 -9.21
CA ASN A 877 2.35 -14.70 -9.01
C ASN A 877 2.94 -14.27 -7.66
N ALA A 878 2.59 -15.01 -6.61
CA ALA A 878 3.11 -14.81 -5.26
C ALA A 878 4.62 -14.98 -5.23
N PHE A 879 5.15 -16.05 -5.84
CA PHE A 879 6.58 -16.32 -5.92
C PHE A 879 7.33 -15.15 -6.57
N VAL A 880 6.85 -14.62 -7.70
CA VAL A 880 7.47 -13.46 -8.36
C VAL A 880 7.44 -12.23 -7.46
N PHE A 881 6.28 -11.91 -6.86
CA PHE A 881 6.16 -10.77 -5.94
C PHE A 881 7.14 -10.89 -4.75
N MET A 882 7.26 -12.08 -4.19
CA MET A 882 8.10 -12.36 -3.02
C MET A 882 9.59 -12.21 -3.31
N GLU A 883 10.02 -12.38 -4.56
CA GLU A 883 11.41 -12.14 -4.95
C GLU A 883 11.72 -10.63 -4.90
N TYR A 884 10.77 -9.77 -5.28
CA TYR A 884 10.91 -8.32 -5.08
C TYR A 884 10.84 -7.95 -3.59
N ALA A 885 9.88 -8.49 -2.85
CA ALA A 885 9.71 -8.16 -1.43
C ALA A 885 10.89 -8.62 -0.57
N GLY A 886 11.42 -9.82 -0.83
CA GLY A 886 12.49 -10.38 -0.01
C GLY A 886 13.90 -9.97 -0.45
N TYR A 887 14.22 -9.90 -1.75
CA TYR A 887 15.56 -9.45 -2.15
C TYR A 887 15.67 -7.93 -2.25
N LEU A 888 14.68 -7.28 -2.86
CA LEU A 888 14.78 -5.88 -3.26
C LEU A 888 14.09 -4.94 -2.26
N ARG A 889 13.37 -5.48 -1.27
CA ARG A 889 12.65 -4.76 -0.21
C ARG A 889 11.80 -3.61 -0.78
N ARG A 890 11.07 -3.89 -1.87
CA ARG A 890 10.20 -2.91 -2.54
C ARG A 890 9.08 -3.56 -3.34
N ASP A 891 8.13 -2.73 -3.77
CA ASP A 891 7.13 -3.12 -4.74
C ASP A 891 7.75 -3.44 -6.12
N PRO A 892 7.24 -4.47 -6.83
CA PRO A 892 7.66 -4.72 -8.20
C PRO A 892 7.15 -3.62 -9.13
N ASP A 893 7.90 -3.33 -10.18
CA ASP A 893 7.36 -2.56 -11.30
C ASP A 893 6.55 -3.49 -12.23
N THR A 894 5.52 -2.94 -12.89
CA THR A 894 4.62 -3.73 -13.75
C THR A 894 5.35 -4.49 -14.86
N ALA A 895 6.37 -3.87 -15.47
CA ALA A 895 7.10 -4.47 -16.59
C ALA A 895 7.97 -5.65 -16.10
N GLY A 896 8.71 -5.45 -15.02
CA GLY A 896 9.55 -6.44 -14.37
C GLY A 896 8.74 -7.62 -13.82
N PHE A 897 7.63 -7.35 -13.13
CA PHE A 897 6.72 -8.40 -12.66
C PHE A 897 6.24 -9.29 -13.81
N ASN A 898 5.71 -8.68 -14.87
CA ASN A 898 5.20 -9.41 -16.03
C ASN A 898 6.29 -10.19 -16.76
N PHE A 899 7.50 -9.61 -16.88
CA PHE A 899 8.65 -10.30 -17.46
C PHE A 899 8.98 -11.58 -16.68
N TRP A 900 9.14 -11.47 -15.36
CA TRP A 900 9.52 -12.60 -14.52
C TRP A 900 8.44 -13.66 -14.42
N LEU A 901 7.17 -13.25 -14.32
CA LEU A 901 6.03 -14.17 -14.32
C LEU A 901 5.95 -14.96 -15.63
N ASN A 902 6.07 -14.28 -16.78
CA ASN A 902 6.07 -14.95 -18.08
C ASN A 902 7.27 -15.89 -18.23
N LYS A 903 8.45 -15.48 -17.76
CA LYS A 903 9.64 -16.33 -17.76
C LYS A 903 9.42 -17.57 -16.91
N LEU A 904 8.96 -17.43 -15.67
CA LEU A 904 8.68 -18.54 -14.76
C LEU A 904 7.66 -19.52 -15.35
N ASN A 905 6.56 -19.00 -15.92
CA ASN A 905 5.53 -19.82 -16.56
C ASN A 905 6.06 -20.57 -17.79
N SER A 906 6.94 -19.96 -18.58
CA SER A 906 7.57 -20.60 -19.75
C SER A 906 8.47 -21.81 -19.39
N PHE A 907 8.78 -21.97 -18.10
CA PHE A 907 9.50 -23.11 -17.55
C PHE A 907 8.63 -23.98 -16.61
N ASN A 908 7.30 -23.97 -16.78
CA ASN A 908 6.36 -24.74 -15.95
C ASN A 908 6.47 -24.44 -14.45
N GLY A 909 6.79 -23.19 -14.07
CA GLY A 909 7.00 -22.81 -12.67
C GLY A 909 8.35 -23.27 -12.09
N SER A 910 9.26 -23.83 -12.91
CA SER A 910 10.60 -24.18 -12.45
C SER A 910 11.45 -22.91 -12.32
N PHE A 911 11.55 -22.36 -11.11
CA PHE A 911 12.41 -21.20 -10.81
C PHE A 911 13.89 -21.48 -11.08
N ILE A 912 14.31 -22.76 -11.02
CA ILE A 912 15.67 -23.21 -11.34
C ILE A 912 15.93 -23.06 -12.84
N ASP A 913 15.06 -23.64 -13.68
CA ASP A 913 15.21 -23.55 -15.14
C ASP A 913 15.02 -22.10 -15.63
N ALA A 914 14.16 -21.33 -14.95
CA ALA A 914 13.97 -19.89 -15.21
C ALA A 914 15.14 -19.02 -14.73
N GLU A 915 16.09 -19.60 -13.98
CA GLU A 915 17.21 -18.92 -13.31
C GLU A 915 16.76 -17.71 -12.48
N MET A 916 15.56 -17.76 -11.90
CA MET A 916 14.92 -16.59 -11.30
C MET A 916 15.63 -16.16 -10.01
N VAL A 917 15.70 -17.07 -9.03
CA VAL A 917 16.45 -16.87 -7.76
C VAL A 917 17.88 -16.44 -8.03
N LYS A 918 18.55 -17.07 -9.01
CA LYS A 918 19.91 -16.71 -9.42
C LYS A 918 20.00 -15.25 -9.90
N ALA A 919 19.03 -14.77 -10.67
CA ALA A 919 19.04 -13.43 -11.22
C ALA A 919 18.80 -12.35 -10.17
N PHE A 920 17.88 -12.56 -9.22
CA PHE A 920 17.66 -11.62 -8.12
C PHE A 920 18.86 -11.57 -7.18
N MET A 921 19.39 -12.74 -6.79
CA MET A 921 20.58 -12.85 -5.94
C MET A 921 21.85 -12.25 -6.59
N ALA A 922 21.98 -12.31 -7.92
CA ALA A 922 23.10 -11.72 -8.64
C ALA A 922 22.85 -10.28 -9.10
N SER A 923 21.66 -9.72 -8.84
CA SER A 923 21.32 -8.36 -9.26
C SER A 923 22.21 -7.34 -8.57
N GLY A 924 22.53 -6.26 -9.27
CA GLY A 924 23.25 -5.13 -8.69
C GLY A 924 22.49 -4.55 -7.50
N GLU A 925 21.17 -4.41 -7.63
CA GLU A 925 20.28 -3.89 -6.59
C GLU A 925 20.37 -4.71 -5.29
N TYR A 926 20.37 -6.05 -5.35
CA TYR A 926 20.53 -6.87 -4.13
C TYR A 926 21.94 -6.83 -3.57
N ARG A 927 22.97 -6.94 -4.42
CA ARG A 927 24.37 -6.97 -3.95
C ARG A 927 24.79 -5.64 -3.33
N GLN A 928 24.34 -4.51 -3.88
CA GLN A 928 24.66 -3.17 -3.40
C GLN A 928 24.06 -2.85 -2.03
N ARG A 929 23.14 -3.67 -1.50
CA ARG A 929 22.62 -3.51 -0.13
C ARG A 929 23.66 -3.77 0.95
N PHE A 930 24.74 -4.49 0.65
CA PHE A 930 25.65 -5.00 1.68
C PHE A 930 27.10 -4.56 1.48
N GLY A 931 27.42 -3.91 0.36
CA GLY A 931 28.78 -3.54 0.02
C GLY A 931 28.99 -3.37 -1.49
N PRO A 932 30.21 -3.00 -1.92
CA PRO A 932 30.50 -2.81 -3.34
C PRO A 932 30.28 -4.09 -4.17
N PRO A 933 29.91 -3.94 -5.46
CA PRO A 933 29.45 -5.04 -6.32
C PRO A 933 30.48 -6.16 -6.55
#